data_AF-A0A529CMQ4-F1
#
_entry.id   AF-A0A529CMQ4-F1
#
_cell.length_a   1.000
_cell.length_b   1.000
_cell.length_c   1.000
_cell.angle_alpha   90.00
_cell.angle_beta   90.00
_cell.angle_gamma   90.00
#
_symmetry.space_group_name_H-M   'P 1'
#
loop_
_entity.id
_entity.type
_entity.pdbx_description
1 polymer ?
#
loop_
_entity_poly.entity_id
_entity_poly.type
_entity_poly.pdbx_seq_one_letter_code
_entity_poly.pdbx_strand_id
1 'polypeptide(L)'
;HKKMGITAKGAWEAVKRHFREMNRDIQTTPFTVVGVGDMSGDVFGNGMLLSEQTRLIAAFDHRDIFIDPDPDMAASMAERRRMFALARSSWQDYDKTKLSEGGIIVSRSQKSITLPAPAAAAIGLGKTTATPAEIMSAILKAPADLLWFGGIGTYVRASGETNQDVGDRANDAIRITALDLRAKVIGEGANLGVTQRARIEFGLNGGRCNSDAIDNSGGVNCSDVEVNIKIALASAMRKGSLTRPARNKLLAEMTDEVSALVLSNNYQQTLALSLARKRGLADIAHQSRFMAALEARGLLDRAVEALPSPAALVERETHGEPLTRAELGVLLAYAKIVLFSDIVASDVPDDPHFDRDLMGYFPDRMAKKYAGEIHGHRLRREIIARVVANDLVNRGGPSFVNRLQEATGRSAADVVRTFAVVRDGFALPALYRQIDALDNQIDGQIQLDLYQAVSRLIYVTSGWYLKNDAGTAPLGQRIAELQDARKALEPKLVSLLPAFSRERIEERRHSLSKGGAPESLAEQLALTDVAELIPDIALTARTANASIVAAAKAFFAVSDVFRIPRVEDAARSIMPSDYYDQLALSRATDTIGAARRGIAVAALTSHAEAADPVTAWLEAGGERVGRIRERLQALTEGGDITVSRLSVASGLMSDLTGL
;
A
#
# COMPACT_ATOMS: atom_id res chain seq x y z
N HIS A 1 -9.10 13.26 -19.90
CA HIS A 1 -9.53 12.97 -18.50
C HIS A 1 -10.95 13.43 -18.09
N LYS A 2 -11.43 14.69 -18.27
CA LYS A 2 -12.76 15.12 -17.75
C LYS A 2 -13.94 14.27 -18.23
N LYS A 3 -14.08 14.10 -19.55
CA LYS A 3 -15.08 13.20 -20.16
C LYS A 3 -14.94 11.74 -19.69
N MET A 4 -13.75 11.32 -19.25
CA MET A 4 -13.50 9.98 -18.73
C MET A 4 -13.98 9.83 -17.27
N GLY A 5 -14.20 10.94 -16.55
CA GLY A 5 -14.56 10.97 -15.13
C GLY A 5 -13.45 10.46 -14.21
N ILE A 6 -12.19 10.46 -14.67
CA ILE A 6 -11.11 9.68 -14.05
C ILE A 6 -10.76 10.15 -12.63
N THR A 7 -10.91 11.44 -12.33
CA THR A 7 -10.70 11.98 -10.98
C THR A 7 -11.69 11.38 -9.99
N ALA A 8 -12.99 11.38 -10.35
CA ALA A 8 -14.03 10.80 -9.52
C ALA A 8 -13.86 9.27 -9.40
N LYS A 9 -13.53 8.58 -10.49
CA LYS A 9 -13.26 7.14 -10.48
C LYS A 9 -12.07 6.78 -9.57
N GLY A 10 -10.97 7.55 -9.64
CA GLY A 10 -9.80 7.37 -8.79
C GLY A 10 -10.12 7.55 -7.31
N ALA A 11 -10.86 8.61 -6.96
CA ALA A 11 -11.31 8.84 -5.59
C ALA A 11 -12.29 7.74 -5.12
N TRP A 12 -13.11 7.21 -6.03
CA TRP A 12 -14.00 6.10 -5.74
C TRP A 12 -13.27 4.78 -5.44
N GLU A 13 -12.10 4.53 -6.06
CA GLU A 13 -11.25 3.39 -5.67
C GLU A 13 -10.82 3.47 -4.20
N ALA A 14 -10.49 4.68 -3.72
CA ALA A 14 -10.16 4.91 -2.32
C ALA A 14 -11.36 4.69 -1.39
N VAL A 15 -12.54 5.20 -1.79
CA VAL A 15 -13.79 4.96 -1.05
C VAL A 15 -14.10 3.46 -0.97
N LYS A 16 -14.03 2.72 -2.08
CA LYS A 16 -14.22 1.26 -2.10
C LYS A 16 -13.26 0.55 -1.15
N ARG A 17 -11.99 0.97 -1.07
CA ARG A 17 -11.02 0.40 -0.11
C ARG A 17 -11.46 0.58 1.34
N HIS A 18 -11.91 1.77 1.72
CA HIS A 18 -12.38 2.03 3.08
C HIS A 18 -13.56 1.12 3.47
N PHE A 19 -14.54 0.97 2.58
CA PHE A 19 -15.73 0.15 2.84
C PHE A 19 -15.43 -1.35 2.82
N ARG A 20 -14.57 -1.82 1.91
CA ARG A 20 -14.10 -3.22 1.89
C ARG A 20 -13.43 -3.62 3.20
N GLU A 21 -12.62 -2.74 3.78
CA GLU A 21 -11.99 -2.96 5.09
C GLU A 21 -12.96 -2.92 6.28
N MET A 22 -14.21 -2.55 6.02
CA MET A 22 -15.35 -2.62 6.94
C MET A 22 -16.31 -3.77 6.56
N ASN A 23 -15.89 -4.66 5.68
CA ASN A 23 -16.69 -5.79 5.17
C ASN A 23 -18.01 -5.36 4.52
N ARG A 24 -18.00 -4.25 3.78
CA ARG A 24 -19.16 -3.77 3.03
C ARG A 24 -18.78 -3.45 1.60
N ASP A 25 -19.47 -4.08 0.66
CA ASP A 25 -19.34 -3.77 -0.76
C ASP A 25 -20.40 -2.73 -1.18
N ILE A 26 -19.97 -1.48 -1.32
CA ILE A 26 -20.83 -0.37 -1.77
C ILE A 26 -21.21 -0.44 -3.26
N GLN A 27 -20.75 -1.45 -4.00
CA GLN A 27 -21.19 -1.69 -5.37
C GLN A 27 -22.44 -2.59 -5.42
N THR A 28 -22.69 -3.38 -4.36
CA THR A 28 -23.79 -4.34 -4.29
C THR A 28 -24.72 -4.14 -3.09
N THR A 29 -24.27 -3.39 -2.08
CA THR A 29 -25.03 -3.10 -0.86
C THR A 29 -25.41 -1.62 -0.75
N PRO A 30 -26.69 -1.28 -0.46
CA PRO A 30 -27.14 0.09 -0.26
C PRO A 30 -26.33 0.85 0.79
N PHE A 31 -26.07 2.15 0.58
CA PHE A 31 -25.38 3.02 1.53
C PHE A 31 -25.81 4.48 1.42
N THR A 32 -25.74 5.21 2.54
CA THR A 32 -26.16 6.61 2.62
C THR A 32 -25.02 7.57 2.30
N VAL A 33 -25.32 8.61 1.53
CA VAL A 33 -24.36 9.63 1.11
C VAL A 33 -24.89 11.01 1.39
N VAL A 34 -24.05 11.86 1.96
CA VAL A 34 -24.18 13.31 1.89
C VAL A 34 -23.01 13.90 1.12
N GLY A 35 -23.15 15.07 0.53
CA GLY A 35 -22.03 15.64 -0.19
C GLY A 35 -22.10 17.12 -0.54
N VAL A 36 -21.00 17.60 -1.09
CA VAL A 36 -20.83 18.97 -1.55
C VAL A 36 -20.63 18.95 -3.06
N GLY A 37 -21.56 19.55 -3.80
CA GLY A 37 -21.58 19.62 -5.26
C GLY A 37 -22.97 19.40 -5.83
N ASP A 38 -23.03 19.30 -7.16
CA ASP A 38 -24.25 18.99 -7.92
C ASP A 38 -23.95 18.08 -9.13
N MET A 39 -25.02 17.67 -9.81
CA MET A 39 -24.92 16.82 -11.01
C MET A 39 -24.35 17.53 -12.24
N SER A 40 -24.02 18.82 -12.19
CA SER A 40 -23.30 19.51 -13.28
C SER A 40 -21.78 19.47 -13.07
N GLY A 41 -21.33 19.24 -11.84
CA GLY A 41 -19.91 19.13 -11.48
C GLY A 41 -19.28 17.84 -11.98
N ASP A 42 -18.07 17.95 -12.55
CA ASP A 42 -17.32 16.79 -13.09
C ASP A 42 -17.05 15.73 -12.01
N VAL A 43 -16.64 16.15 -10.81
CA VAL A 43 -16.31 15.20 -9.73
C VAL A 43 -17.58 14.67 -9.05
N PHE A 44 -18.48 15.56 -8.64
CA PHE A 44 -19.70 15.17 -7.94
C PHE A 44 -20.60 14.31 -8.83
N GLY A 45 -20.89 14.80 -10.04
CA GLY A 45 -21.76 14.12 -11.00
C GLY A 45 -21.23 12.74 -11.38
N ASN A 46 -19.96 12.62 -11.78
CA ASN A 46 -19.39 11.29 -12.06
C ASN A 46 -19.42 10.40 -10.81
N GLY A 47 -18.97 10.89 -9.65
CA GLY A 47 -18.89 10.10 -8.42
C GLY A 47 -20.24 9.51 -7.98
N MET A 48 -21.29 10.33 -8.03
CA MET A 48 -22.65 9.90 -7.68
C MET A 48 -23.25 8.89 -8.66
N LEU A 49 -22.63 8.65 -9.82
CA LEU A 49 -23.07 7.67 -10.81
C LEU A 49 -22.26 6.36 -10.77
N LEU A 50 -21.26 6.23 -9.88
CA LEU A 50 -20.38 5.05 -9.80
C LEU A 50 -20.95 3.89 -8.97
N SER A 51 -22.12 4.04 -8.35
CA SER A 51 -22.84 2.94 -7.71
C SER A 51 -24.35 3.14 -7.76
N GLU A 52 -25.04 2.13 -8.27
CA GLU A 52 -26.51 2.05 -8.25
C GLU A 52 -27.08 1.89 -6.83
N GLN A 53 -26.23 1.57 -5.84
CA GLN A 53 -26.59 1.40 -4.43
C GLN A 53 -26.53 2.70 -3.62
N THR A 54 -26.26 3.83 -4.28
CA THR A 54 -26.12 5.14 -3.65
C THR A 54 -27.47 5.71 -3.23
N ARG A 55 -27.70 5.87 -1.93
CA ARG A 55 -28.79 6.67 -1.36
C ARG A 55 -28.28 8.06 -1.03
N LEU A 56 -28.36 8.98 -1.99
CA LEU A 56 -27.95 10.38 -1.81
C LEU A 56 -29.03 11.12 -1.01
N ILE A 57 -28.82 11.27 0.30
CA ILE A 57 -29.86 11.83 1.20
C ILE A 57 -29.80 13.35 1.30
N ALA A 58 -28.64 13.97 1.07
CA ALA A 58 -28.51 15.41 1.01
C ALA A 58 -27.27 15.86 0.23
N ALA A 59 -27.37 17.01 -0.44
CA ALA A 59 -26.24 17.67 -1.05
C ALA A 59 -26.47 19.19 -1.11
N PHE A 60 -25.39 19.95 -1.27
CA PHE A 60 -25.49 21.37 -1.60
C PHE A 60 -24.36 21.79 -2.53
N ASP A 61 -24.65 22.74 -3.43
CA ASP A 61 -23.66 23.42 -4.26
C ASP A 61 -23.69 24.93 -3.96
N HIS A 62 -23.03 25.76 -4.76
CA HIS A 62 -23.06 27.22 -4.61
C HIS A 62 -24.46 27.87 -4.78
N ARG A 63 -25.47 27.16 -5.30
CA ARG A 63 -26.79 27.69 -5.66
C ARG A 63 -27.90 27.13 -4.79
N ASP A 64 -27.92 25.83 -4.59
CA ASP A 64 -29.06 25.08 -4.10
C ASP A 64 -28.69 24.11 -2.97
N ILE A 65 -29.71 23.72 -2.23
CA ILE A 65 -29.67 22.65 -1.22
C ILE A 65 -30.69 21.60 -1.66
N PHE A 66 -30.23 20.35 -1.76
CA PHE A 66 -31.01 19.15 -2.08
C PHE A 66 -31.08 18.27 -0.82
N ILE A 67 -32.28 17.84 -0.43
CA ILE A 67 -32.50 16.85 0.63
C ILE A 67 -33.57 15.87 0.16
N ASP A 68 -33.24 14.59 0.19
CA ASP A 68 -34.15 13.49 -0.11
C ASP A 68 -34.06 12.46 1.03
N PRO A 69 -35.02 12.43 1.98
CA PRO A 69 -34.90 11.63 3.20
C PRO A 69 -34.74 10.12 2.98
N ASP A 70 -35.45 9.59 1.98
CA ASP A 70 -35.47 8.16 1.68
C ASP A 70 -35.53 7.89 0.16
N PRO A 71 -34.46 8.21 -0.58
CA PRO A 71 -34.48 8.15 -2.04
C PRO A 71 -34.65 6.71 -2.53
N ASP A 72 -35.55 6.49 -3.48
CA ASP A 72 -35.55 5.26 -4.27
C ASP A 72 -34.29 5.20 -5.13
N MET A 73 -33.47 4.17 -4.95
CA MET A 73 -32.13 4.10 -5.56
C MET A 73 -32.20 4.07 -7.09
N ALA A 74 -33.12 3.30 -7.66
CA ALA A 74 -33.24 3.14 -9.11
C ALA A 74 -33.77 4.42 -9.78
N ALA A 75 -34.85 4.99 -9.25
CA ALA A 75 -35.46 6.21 -9.75
C ALA A 75 -34.52 7.41 -9.60
N SER A 76 -33.91 7.59 -8.43
CA SER A 76 -32.97 8.69 -8.18
C SER A 76 -31.66 8.53 -8.98
N MET A 77 -31.19 7.31 -9.24
CA MET A 77 -30.05 7.06 -10.14
C MET A 77 -30.39 7.46 -11.58
N ALA A 78 -31.54 7.00 -12.10
CA ALA A 78 -31.98 7.36 -13.44
C ALA A 78 -32.12 8.88 -13.61
N GLU A 79 -32.66 9.56 -12.60
CA GLU A 79 -32.82 11.00 -12.60
C GLU A 79 -31.49 11.76 -12.54
N ARG A 80 -30.56 11.33 -11.66
CA ARG A 80 -29.19 11.87 -11.62
C ARG A 80 -28.46 11.68 -12.95
N ARG A 81 -28.61 10.53 -13.62
CA ARG A 81 -28.04 10.29 -14.96
C ARG A 81 -28.63 11.26 -16.00
N ARG A 82 -29.94 11.48 -15.98
CA ARG A 82 -30.62 12.45 -16.87
C ARG A 82 -30.05 13.85 -16.66
N MET A 83 -29.96 14.31 -15.41
CA MET A 83 -29.44 15.64 -15.08
C MET A 83 -27.97 15.82 -15.48
N PHE A 84 -27.14 14.78 -15.30
CA PHE A 84 -25.72 14.81 -15.68
C PHE A 84 -25.53 14.89 -17.21
N ALA A 85 -26.49 14.37 -17.99
CA ALA A 85 -26.45 14.43 -19.45
C ALA A 85 -26.89 15.79 -20.04
N LEU A 86 -27.48 16.68 -19.24
CA LEU A 86 -27.89 18.01 -19.69
C LEU A 86 -26.65 18.89 -19.95
N ALA A 87 -26.74 19.76 -20.96
CA ALA A 87 -25.64 20.68 -21.30
C ALA A 87 -25.33 21.68 -20.14
N ARG A 88 -26.34 22.02 -19.36
CA ARG A 88 -26.27 22.76 -18.09
C ARG A 88 -27.33 22.19 -17.17
N SER A 89 -27.00 22.03 -15.89
CA SER A 89 -27.93 21.60 -14.87
C SER A 89 -27.64 22.25 -13.52
N SER A 90 -28.62 22.16 -12.63
CA SER A 90 -28.64 22.58 -11.24
C SER A 90 -29.55 21.64 -10.48
N TRP A 91 -29.54 21.68 -9.14
CA TRP A 91 -30.51 20.88 -8.38
C TRP A 91 -31.96 21.26 -8.72
N GLN A 92 -32.25 22.49 -9.14
CA GLN A 92 -33.60 22.88 -9.58
C GLN A 92 -34.10 22.14 -10.82
N ASP A 93 -33.21 21.54 -11.62
CA ASP A 93 -33.59 20.74 -12.79
C ASP A 93 -34.01 19.30 -12.44
N TYR A 94 -33.86 18.88 -11.18
CA TYR A 94 -34.26 17.55 -10.71
C TYR A 94 -35.79 17.41 -10.77
N ASP A 95 -36.26 16.31 -11.35
CA ASP A 95 -37.68 15.96 -11.38
C ASP A 95 -38.18 15.68 -9.96
N LYS A 96 -38.85 16.67 -9.37
CA LYS A 96 -39.35 16.63 -7.99
C LYS A 96 -40.36 15.50 -7.75
N THR A 97 -40.95 14.91 -8.80
CA THR A 97 -41.82 13.73 -8.67
C THR A 97 -41.04 12.46 -8.31
N LYS A 98 -39.71 12.49 -8.41
CA LYS A 98 -38.79 11.41 -8.02
C LYS A 98 -38.23 11.54 -6.61
N LEU A 99 -38.51 12.65 -5.92
CA LEU A 99 -38.15 12.81 -4.51
C LEU A 99 -39.03 11.91 -3.65
N SER A 100 -38.46 11.37 -2.58
CA SER A 100 -39.24 10.67 -1.56
C SER A 100 -40.17 11.63 -0.79
N GLU A 101 -41.05 11.06 0.02
CA GLU A 101 -41.93 11.85 0.88
C GLU A 101 -41.12 12.76 1.81
N GLY A 102 -41.41 14.06 1.78
CA GLY A 102 -40.68 15.07 2.52
C GLY A 102 -39.36 15.54 1.89
N GLY A 103 -39.01 15.06 0.69
CA GLY A 103 -37.89 15.57 -0.09
C GLY A 103 -38.11 17.01 -0.56
N ILE A 104 -37.03 17.77 -0.64
CA ILE A 104 -37.07 19.21 -0.95
C ILE A 104 -35.80 19.69 -1.65
N ILE A 105 -35.97 20.66 -2.56
CA ILE A 105 -34.90 21.38 -3.23
C ILE A 105 -35.17 22.88 -3.10
N VAL A 106 -34.21 23.63 -2.55
CA VAL A 106 -34.35 25.05 -2.22
C VAL A 106 -33.11 25.84 -2.61
N SER A 107 -33.30 27.12 -2.95
CA SER A 107 -32.20 28.05 -3.22
C SER A 107 -31.51 28.49 -1.92
N ARG A 108 -30.17 28.54 -1.95
CA ARG A 108 -29.34 29.12 -0.89
C ARG A 108 -29.54 30.63 -0.71
N SER A 109 -30.18 31.31 -1.66
CA SER A 109 -30.43 32.76 -1.58
C SER A 109 -31.59 33.14 -0.66
N GLN A 110 -32.36 32.15 -0.16
CA GLN A 110 -33.47 32.39 0.76
C GLN A 110 -32.94 32.81 2.14
N LYS A 111 -33.63 33.74 2.81
CA LYS A 111 -33.25 34.17 4.17
C LYS A 111 -33.53 33.12 5.25
N SER A 112 -34.58 32.33 5.04
CA SER A 112 -35.04 31.28 5.94
C SER A 112 -35.77 30.23 5.12
N ILE A 113 -35.61 28.97 5.49
CA ILE A 113 -36.20 27.80 4.84
C ILE A 113 -36.93 26.99 5.91
N THR A 114 -38.17 26.56 5.63
CA THR A 114 -38.90 25.59 6.45
C THR A 114 -38.80 24.22 5.77
N LEU A 115 -37.99 23.33 6.35
CA LEU A 115 -37.85 21.94 5.93
C LEU A 115 -39.04 21.10 6.39
N PRO A 116 -39.53 20.16 5.57
CA PRO A 116 -40.35 19.07 6.03
C PRO A 116 -39.68 18.31 7.18
N ALA A 117 -40.46 17.77 8.12
CA ALA A 117 -39.92 17.05 9.27
C ALA A 117 -39.01 15.87 8.89
N PRO A 118 -39.35 15.03 7.87
CA PRO A 118 -38.45 13.98 7.40
C PRO A 118 -37.11 14.51 6.86
N ALA A 119 -37.10 15.64 6.15
CA ALA A 119 -35.88 16.27 5.64
C ALA A 119 -34.98 16.81 6.76
N ALA A 120 -35.56 17.47 7.76
CA ALA A 120 -34.81 17.92 8.93
C ALA A 120 -34.21 16.73 9.70
N ALA A 121 -34.97 15.65 9.87
CA ALA A 121 -34.52 14.43 10.54
C ALA A 121 -33.37 13.72 9.80
N ALA A 122 -33.45 13.63 8.46
CA ALA A 122 -32.45 12.96 7.63
C ALA A 122 -31.04 13.57 7.77
N ILE A 123 -30.95 14.89 7.97
CA ILE A 123 -29.68 15.60 8.19
C ILE A 123 -29.37 15.81 9.69
N GLY A 124 -30.25 15.34 10.58
CA GLY A 124 -30.11 15.49 12.03
C GLY A 124 -30.30 16.92 12.55
N LEU A 125 -31.10 17.74 11.87
CA LEU A 125 -31.47 19.09 12.31
C LEU A 125 -32.65 19.02 13.29
N GLY A 126 -32.44 19.46 14.54
CA GLY A 126 -33.45 19.40 15.60
C GLY A 126 -34.63 20.39 15.47
N LYS A 127 -34.70 21.16 14.38
CA LYS A 127 -35.75 22.13 14.08
C LYS A 127 -36.09 22.11 12.59
N THR A 128 -37.27 22.60 12.22
CA THR A 128 -37.70 22.63 10.80
C THR A 128 -37.44 23.96 10.11
N THR A 129 -37.36 25.08 10.83
CA THR A 129 -37.07 26.39 10.23
C THR A 129 -35.64 26.82 10.55
N ALA A 130 -34.85 27.08 9.52
CA ALA A 130 -33.44 27.41 9.63
C ALA A 130 -32.95 28.26 8.44
N THR A 131 -31.81 28.92 8.61
CA THR A 131 -31.09 29.59 7.52
C THR A 131 -30.40 28.56 6.62
N PRO A 132 -30.09 28.90 5.35
CA PRO A 132 -29.31 28.02 4.47
C PRO A 132 -27.97 27.59 5.08
N ALA A 133 -27.30 28.47 5.82
CA ALA A 133 -26.01 28.17 6.46
C ALA A 133 -26.15 27.11 7.57
N GLU A 134 -27.20 27.20 8.39
CA GLU A 134 -27.49 26.18 9.40
C GLU A 134 -27.81 24.82 8.77
N ILE A 135 -28.55 24.81 7.66
CA ILE A 135 -28.89 23.58 6.93
C ILE A 135 -27.65 22.94 6.31
N MET A 136 -26.80 23.71 5.62
CA MET A 136 -25.54 23.20 5.05
C MET A 136 -24.60 22.66 6.13
N SER A 137 -24.51 23.36 7.26
CA SER A 137 -23.75 22.87 8.42
C SER A 137 -24.32 21.56 8.96
N ALA A 138 -25.65 21.43 9.05
CA ALA A 138 -26.30 20.19 9.47
C ALA A 138 -26.05 19.04 8.48
N ILE A 139 -26.03 19.30 7.16
CA ILE A 139 -25.67 18.31 6.14
C ILE A 139 -24.24 17.79 6.36
N LEU A 140 -23.27 18.66 6.62
CA LEU A 140 -21.88 18.25 6.90
C LEU A 140 -21.78 17.40 8.19
N LYS A 141 -22.67 17.63 9.16
CA LYS A 141 -22.77 16.87 10.41
C LYS A 141 -23.71 15.67 10.32
N ALA A 142 -24.32 15.38 9.17
CA ALA A 142 -25.35 14.36 9.07
C ALA A 142 -24.77 12.96 9.36
N PRO A 143 -25.53 12.07 10.02
CA PRO A 143 -25.13 10.68 10.15
C PRO A 143 -25.28 9.99 8.78
N ALA A 144 -24.15 9.66 8.15
CA ALA A 144 -24.12 9.03 6.83
C ALA A 144 -23.00 8.00 6.74
N ASP A 145 -23.08 7.10 5.76
CA ASP A 145 -21.98 6.18 5.48
C ASP A 145 -20.82 6.90 4.80
N LEU A 146 -21.12 7.79 3.84
CA LEU A 146 -20.12 8.56 3.08
C LEU A 146 -20.44 10.06 3.07
N LEU A 147 -19.44 10.88 3.37
CA LEU A 147 -19.41 12.31 3.04
C LEU A 147 -18.52 12.50 1.80
N TRP A 148 -19.12 12.92 0.69
CA TRP A 148 -18.44 13.09 -0.61
C TRP A 148 -18.20 14.56 -0.94
N PHE A 149 -16.94 14.95 -1.07
CA PHE A 149 -16.55 16.28 -1.54
C PHE A 149 -16.31 16.27 -3.05
N GLY A 150 -17.28 16.78 -3.81
CA GLY A 150 -17.17 16.99 -5.26
C GLY A 150 -17.02 18.46 -5.68
N GLY A 151 -17.13 19.39 -4.74
CA GLY A 151 -16.90 20.83 -4.90
C GLY A 151 -15.63 21.29 -4.15
N ILE A 152 -15.01 22.36 -4.65
CA ILE A 152 -13.81 22.96 -4.03
C ILE A 152 -14.23 23.87 -2.88
N GLY A 153 -13.51 23.76 -1.76
CA GLY A 153 -13.68 24.61 -0.58
C GLY A 153 -13.32 23.84 0.70
N THR A 154 -13.00 24.55 1.77
CA THR A 154 -12.62 23.93 3.05
C THR A 154 -13.76 24.01 4.06
N TYR A 155 -14.44 22.87 4.21
CA TYR A 155 -15.68 22.72 4.98
C TYR A 155 -15.46 22.13 6.38
N VAL A 156 -14.31 21.51 6.62
CA VAL A 156 -13.97 20.88 7.90
C VAL A 156 -12.58 21.32 8.34
N ARG A 157 -12.47 21.79 9.58
CA ARG A 157 -11.21 22.12 10.28
C ARG A 157 -11.05 21.29 11.56
N ALA A 158 -9.85 21.21 12.11
CA ALA A 158 -9.64 20.62 13.42
C ALA A 158 -10.24 21.52 14.50
N SER A 159 -10.59 20.94 15.64
CA SER A 159 -11.09 21.68 16.80
C SER A 159 -10.17 22.82 17.24
N GLY A 160 -8.85 22.60 17.16
CA GLY A 160 -7.81 23.57 17.50
C GLY A 160 -7.45 24.59 16.41
N GLU A 161 -8.06 24.54 15.22
CA GLU A 161 -7.87 25.55 14.17
C GLU A 161 -8.97 26.62 14.25
N THR A 162 -8.66 27.89 13.97
CA THR A 162 -9.68 28.92 13.78
C THR A 162 -10.09 29.00 12.32
N ASN A 163 -11.23 29.65 12.02
CA ASN A 163 -11.60 29.94 10.63
C ASN A 163 -10.57 30.83 9.91
N GLN A 164 -9.89 31.70 10.66
CA GLN A 164 -8.86 32.58 10.11
C GLN A 164 -7.63 31.78 9.64
N ASP A 165 -7.26 30.72 10.35
CA ASP A 165 -6.11 29.86 9.99
C ASP A 165 -6.34 29.10 8.68
N VAL A 166 -7.59 28.76 8.36
CA VAL A 166 -7.95 27.98 7.16
C VAL A 166 -7.84 28.81 5.87
N GLY A 167 -8.09 30.12 5.94
CA GLY A 167 -7.96 31.04 4.79
C GLY A 167 -9.11 31.04 3.77
N ASP A 168 -10.08 30.13 3.87
CA ASP A 168 -11.25 30.08 2.98
C ASP A 168 -12.47 30.79 3.57
N ARG A 169 -12.51 32.13 3.45
CA ARG A 169 -13.59 32.94 4.05
C ARG A 169 -14.99 32.64 3.50
N ALA A 170 -15.10 32.09 2.29
CA ALA A 170 -16.39 31.84 1.65
C ALA A 170 -17.21 30.77 2.39
N ASN A 171 -16.53 29.86 3.10
CA ASN A 171 -17.14 28.76 3.82
C ASN A 171 -17.15 28.96 5.35
N ASP A 172 -16.68 30.09 5.89
CA ASP A 172 -16.59 30.34 7.34
C ASP A 172 -17.93 30.13 8.08
N ALA A 173 -19.03 30.55 7.48
CA ALA A 173 -20.37 30.47 8.07
C ALA A 173 -20.94 29.02 8.11
N ILE A 174 -20.34 28.09 7.37
CA ILE A 174 -20.79 26.69 7.28
C ILE A 174 -19.75 25.69 7.74
N ARG A 175 -18.51 26.13 8.00
CA ARG A 175 -17.40 25.25 8.37
C ARG A 175 -17.65 24.62 9.74
N ILE A 176 -17.44 23.31 9.80
CA ILE A 176 -17.59 22.51 11.03
C ILE A 176 -16.23 22.04 11.55
N THR A 177 -16.22 21.52 12.78
CA THR A 177 -15.03 20.86 13.34
C THR A 177 -15.04 19.37 13.01
N ALA A 178 -13.89 18.70 12.98
CA ALA A 178 -13.83 17.27 12.68
C ALA A 178 -14.50 16.42 13.77
N LEU A 179 -14.57 16.91 15.01
CA LEU A 179 -15.34 16.29 16.11
C LEU A 179 -16.86 16.28 15.87
N ASP A 180 -17.37 17.17 15.02
CA ASP A 180 -18.79 17.21 14.66
C ASP A 180 -19.16 16.21 13.56
N LEU A 181 -18.18 15.59 12.91
CA LEU A 181 -18.42 14.65 11.81
C LEU A 181 -19.04 13.35 12.33
N ARG A 182 -20.15 12.95 11.71
CA ARG A 182 -20.80 11.65 11.96
C ARG A 182 -20.79 10.72 10.77
N ALA A 183 -20.17 11.13 9.66
CA ALA A 183 -19.93 10.26 8.52
C ALA A 183 -18.88 9.20 8.88
N LYS A 184 -19.03 7.97 8.37
CA LYS A 184 -18.03 6.89 8.60
C LYS A 184 -16.80 7.06 7.71
N VAL A 185 -17.02 7.44 6.45
CA VAL A 185 -15.99 7.61 5.42
C VAL A 185 -16.10 9.00 4.81
N ILE A 186 -14.96 9.64 4.56
CA ILE A 186 -14.85 10.84 3.72
C ILE A 186 -14.16 10.43 2.41
N GLY A 187 -14.75 10.84 1.28
CA GLY A 187 -14.12 10.79 -0.03
C GLY A 187 -13.86 12.21 -0.56
N GLU A 188 -12.60 12.56 -0.77
CA GLU A 188 -12.21 13.88 -1.29
C GLU A 188 -11.90 13.82 -2.78
N GLY A 189 -12.96 13.78 -3.60
CA GLY A 189 -12.81 13.85 -5.05
C GLY A 189 -12.38 15.23 -5.55
N ALA A 190 -12.76 16.30 -4.83
CA ALA A 190 -12.31 17.66 -5.05
C ALA A 190 -11.14 18.01 -4.11
N ASN A 191 -10.52 19.16 -4.34
CA ASN A 191 -9.41 19.63 -3.51
C ASN A 191 -9.91 20.40 -2.27
N LEU A 192 -9.13 20.28 -1.19
CA LEU A 192 -9.19 21.09 0.02
C LEU A 192 -10.49 20.98 0.85
N GLY A 193 -11.23 19.87 0.73
CA GLY A 193 -12.47 19.64 1.49
C GLY A 193 -12.28 19.71 3.01
N VAL A 194 -11.17 19.15 3.47
CA VAL A 194 -10.82 18.97 4.88
C VAL A 194 -9.38 19.45 5.12
N THR A 195 -9.12 20.22 6.18
CA THR A 195 -7.72 20.58 6.52
C THR A 195 -6.93 19.34 6.91
N GLN A 196 -5.60 19.38 6.77
CA GLN A 196 -4.76 18.24 7.16
C GLN A 196 -4.93 17.87 8.64
N ARG A 197 -5.00 18.87 9.54
CA ARG A 197 -5.23 18.63 10.97
C ARG A 197 -6.61 18.03 11.24
N ALA A 198 -7.64 18.43 10.48
CA ALA A 198 -8.98 17.85 10.58
C ALA A 198 -9.00 16.37 10.15
N ARG A 199 -8.26 16.00 9.10
CA ARG A 199 -8.12 14.59 8.68
C ARG A 199 -7.49 13.73 9.77
N ILE A 200 -6.48 14.27 10.45
CA ILE A 200 -5.82 13.61 11.59
C ILE A 200 -6.82 13.45 12.75
N GLU A 201 -7.51 14.52 13.15
CA GLU A 201 -8.51 14.48 14.23
C GLU A 201 -9.65 13.51 13.91
N PHE A 202 -10.18 13.53 12.68
CA PHE A 202 -11.21 12.59 12.23
C PHE A 202 -10.71 11.13 12.29
N GLY A 203 -9.48 10.89 11.85
CA GLY A 203 -8.85 9.56 11.88
C GLY A 203 -8.60 9.03 13.31
N LEU A 204 -8.21 9.90 14.25
CA LEU A 204 -8.06 9.54 15.66
C LEU A 204 -9.40 9.20 16.32
N ASN A 205 -10.50 9.83 15.87
CA ASN A 205 -11.86 9.53 16.33
C ASN A 205 -12.50 8.32 15.61
N GLY A 206 -11.73 7.53 14.87
CA GLY A 206 -12.20 6.30 14.19
C GLY A 206 -12.81 6.53 12.80
N GLY A 207 -12.84 7.76 12.32
CA GLY A 207 -13.23 8.10 10.95
C GLY A 207 -12.23 7.59 9.92
N ARG A 208 -12.70 7.37 8.69
CA ARG A 208 -11.86 6.86 7.58
C ARG A 208 -11.76 7.90 6.47
N CYS A 209 -10.55 8.39 6.22
CA CYS A 209 -10.23 9.27 5.11
C CYS A 209 -8.78 9.06 4.64
N ASN A 210 -8.49 9.50 3.43
CA ASN A 210 -7.12 9.86 3.02
C ASN A 210 -7.09 11.38 2.79
N SER A 211 -5.96 11.91 2.31
CA SER A 211 -5.96 13.27 1.77
C SER A 211 -6.53 13.29 0.35
N ASP A 212 -7.02 14.46 -0.05
CA ASP A 212 -7.40 14.77 -1.43
C ASP A 212 -6.29 14.40 -2.44
N ALA A 213 -5.02 14.69 -2.13
CA ALA A 213 -3.88 14.34 -2.97
C ALA A 213 -3.72 12.82 -3.20
N ILE A 214 -4.29 11.97 -2.34
CA ILE A 214 -4.37 10.52 -2.55
C ILE A 214 -5.60 10.19 -3.39
N ASP A 215 -6.77 10.63 -2.94
CA ASP A 215 -8.07 10.28 -3.51
C ASP A 215 -8.21 10.78 -4.96
N ASN A 216 -7.98 12.07 -5.21
CA ASN A 216 -8.25 12.70 -6.50
C ASN A 216 -7.07 12.67 -7.50
N SER A 217 -5.99 11.95 -7.16
CA SER A 217 -4.75 11.86 -7.95
C SER A 217 -4.94 11.30 -9.37
N GLY A 218 -6.07 10.63 -9.66
CA GLY A 218 -6.37 10.07 -10.98
C GLY A 218 -6.37 11.12 -12.10
N GLY A 219 -6.77 12.36 -11.82
CA GLY A 219 -6.74 13.44 -12.82
C GLY A 219 -5.32 13.84 -13.25
N VAL A 220 -4.43 13.99 -12.28
CA VAL A 220 -3.01 14.33 -12.50
C VAL A 220 -2.29 13.15 -13.16
N ASN A 221 -2.51 11.93 -12.67
CA ASN A 221 -1.91 10.72 -13.25
C ASN A 221 -2.35 10.50 -14.70
N CYS A 222 -3.63 10.69 -15.02
CA CYS A 222 -4.12 10.59 -16.40
C CYS A 222 -3.45 11.64 -17.31
N SER A 223 -3.24 12.85 -16.79
CA SER A 223 -2.57 13.92 -17.55
C SER A 223 -1.11 13.58 -17.84
N ASP A 224 -0.38 13.00 -16.89
CA ASP A 224 0.99 12.50 -17.09
C ASP A 224 1.05 11.44 -18.21
N VAL A 225 0.19 10.41 -18.13
CA VAL A 225 0.09 9.35 -19.15
C VAL A 225 -0.26 9.93 -20.52
N GLU A 226 -1.25 10.83 -20.59
CA GLU A 226 -1.63 11.48 -21.84
C GLU A 226 -0.47 12.29 -22.46
N VAL A 227 0.34 12.98 -21.65
CA VAL A 227 1.49 13.76 -22.12
C VAL A 227 2.58 12.84 -22.67
N ASN A 228 2.93 11.78 -21.95
CA ASN A 228 3.96 10.84 -22.38
C ASN A 228 3.54 10.07 -23.64
N ILE A 229 2.26 9.68 -23.77
CA ILE A 229 1.72 9.14 -25.03
C ILE A 229 1.91 10.13 -26.18
N LYS A 230 1.59 11.42 -25.97
CA LYS A 230 1.74 12.45 -27.01
C LYS A 230 3.21 12.66 -27.40
N ILE A 231 4.14 12.60 -26.45
CA ILE A 231 5.58 12.74 -26.71
C ILE A 231 6.10 11.55 -27.54
N ALA A 232 5.77 10.32 -27.16
CA ALA A 232 6.15 9.12 -27.93
C ALA A 232 5.61 9.18 -29.36
N LEU A 233 4.30 9.44 -29.53
CA LEU A 233 3.67 9.50 -30.86
C LEU A 233 4.16 10.68 -31.71
N ALA A 234 4.63 11.77 -31.10
CA ALA A 234 5.19 12.91 -31.84
C ALA A 234 6.42 12.51 -32.67
N SER A 235 7.18 11.50 -32.24
CA SER A 235 8.30 10.96 -33.02
C SER A 235 7.83 10.28 -34.31
N ALA A 236 6.83 9.39 -34.22
CA ALA A 236 6.21 8.76 -35.40
C ALA A 236 5.57 9.80 -36.34
N MET A 237 4.93 10.83 -35.79
CA MET A 237 4.35 11.91 -36.57
C MET A 237 5.41 12.70 -37.36
N ARG A 238 6.57 13.02 -36.74
CA ARG A 238 7.67 13.70 -37.43
C ARG A 238 8.27 12.86 -38.57
N LYS A 239 8.29 11.53 -38.42
CA LYS A 239 8.74 10.59 -39.45
C LYS A 239 7.70 10.35 -40.57
N GLY A 240 6.50 10.93 -40.46
CA GLY A 240 5.41 10.75 -41.41
C GLY A 240 4.66 9.41 -41.30
N SER A 241 5.05 8.51 -40.40
CA SER A 241 4.43 7.19 -40.23
C SER A 241 3.09 7.23 -39.47
N LEU A 242 2.73 8.38 -38.88
CA LEU A 242 1.45 8.60 -38.22
C LEU A 242 0.90 9.99 -38.54
N THR A 243 -0.28 10.06 -39.17
CA THR A 243 -0.95 11.34 -39.43
C THR A 243 -1.72 11.84 -38.21
N ARG A 244 -1.96 13.15 -38.11
CA ARG A 244 -2.70 13.75 -36.99
C ARG A 244 -4.13 13.19 -36.83
N PRO A 245 -4.93 12.97 -37.90
CA PRO A 245 -6.24 12.32 -37.77
C PRO A 245 -6.15 10.89 -37.22
N ALA A 246 -5.21 10.09 -37.72
CA ALA A 246 -4.99 8.72 -37.24
C ALA A 246 -4.54 8.69 -35.77
N ARG A 247 -3.69 9.63 -35.36
CA ARG A 247 -3.29 9.82 -33.96
C ARG A 247 -4.49 10.11 -33.08
N ASN A 248 -5.35 11.05 -33.47
CA ASN A 248 -6.52 11.41 -32.66
C ASN A 248 -7.49 10.23 -32.50
N LYS A 249 -7.69 9.43 -33.56
CA LYS A 249 -8.46 8.19 -33.50
C LYS A 249 -7.82 7.19 -32.52
N LEU A 250 -6.51 6.99 -32.60
CA LEU A 250 -5.78 6.11 -31.70
C LEU A 250 -5.90 6.55 -30.23
N LEU A 251 -5.77 7.85 -29.92
CA LEU A 251 -5.95 8.36 -28.55
C LEU A 251 -7.35 8.05 -28.00
N ALA A 252 -8.39 8.22 -28.82
CA ALA A 252 -9.76 7.92 -28.42
C ALA A 252 -9.94 6.40 -28.15
N GLU A 253 -9.37 5.55 -29.00
CA GLU A 253 -9.42 4.09 -28.87
C GLU A 253 -8.67 3.55 -27.63
N MET A 254 -7.72 4.30 -27.06
CA MET A 254 -6.95 3.90 -25.86
C MET A 254 -7.56 4.43 -24.54
N THR A 255 -8.71 5.11 -24.58
CA THR A 255 -9.30 5.78 -23.41
C THR A 255 -9.47 4.82 -22.22
N ASP A 256 -10.07 3.66 -22.44
CA ASP A 256 -10.37 2.70 -21.36
C ASP A 256 -9.10 2.07 -20.78
N GLU A 257 -8.11 1.80 -21.64
CA GLU A 257 -6.81 1.27 -21.23
C GLU A 257 -6.01 2.29 -20.39
N VAL A 258 -6.00 3.56 -20.79
CA VAL A 258 -5.43 4.65 -19.97
C VAL A 258 -6.18 4.77 -18.65
N SER A 259 -7.51 4.64 -18.65
CA SER A 259 -8.30 4.64 -17.42
C SER A 259 -7.88 3.50 -16.50
N ALA A 260 -7.71 2.28 -17.02
CA ALA A 260 -7.30 1.12 -16.22
C ALA A 260 -5.90 1.29 -15.60
N LEU A 261 -4.93 1.81 -16.38
CA LEU A 261 -3.57 2.09 -15.89
C LEU A 261 -3.58 3.10 -14.74
N VAL A 262 -4.36 4.17 -14.87
CA VAL A 262 -4.50 5.19 -13.82
C VAL A 262 -5.15 4.62 -12.57
N LEU A 263 -6.27 3.90 -12.72
CA LEU A 263 -7.01 3.34 -11.59
C LEU A 263 -6.22 2.25 -10.85
N SER A 264 -5.36 1.51 -11.54
CA SER A 264 -4.43 0.57 -10.90
C SER A 264 -3.52 1.28 -9.88
N ASN A 265 -3.03 2.48 -10.21
CA ASN A 265 -2.22 3.27 -9.26
C ASN A 265 -3.06 3.77 -8.07
N ASN A 266 -4.30 4.24 -8.28
CA ASN A 266 -5.21 4.62 -7.19
C ASN A 266 -5.51 3.44 -6.25
N TYR A 267 -5.72 2.25 -6.81
CA TYR A 267 -5.96 1.02 -6.08
C TYR A 267 -4.76 0.63 -5.20
N GLN A 268 -3.55 0.66 -5.76
CA GLN A 268 -2.33 0.26 -5.06
C GLN A 268 -1.89 1.28 -3.99
N GLN A 269 -2.03 2.58 -4.26
CA GLN A 269 -1.63 3.62 -3.32
C GLN A 269 -2.47 3.58 -2.05
N THR A 270 -3.78 3.36 -2.18
CA THR A 270 -4.68 3.26 -1.03
C THR A 270 -4.45 1.98 -0.23
N LEU A 271 -4.09 0.86 -0.90
CA LEU A 271 -3.62 -0.37 -0.25
C LEU A 271 -2.34 -0.15 0.56
N ALA A 272 -1.37 0.59 0.02
CA ALA A 272 -0.11 0.89 0.72
C ALA A 272 -0.37 1.59 2.07
N LEU A 273 -1.31 2.53 2.11
CA LEU A 273 -1.74 3.20 3.33
C LEU A 273 -2.45 2.25 4.30
N SER A 274 -3.24 1.30 3.81
CA SER A 274 -3.90 0.28 4.64
C SER A 274 -2.88 -0.65 5.30
N LEU A 275 -1.88 -1.10 4.55
CA LEU A 275 -0.81 -1.94 5.09
C LEU A 275 0.02 -1.19 6.12
N ALA A 276 0.40 0.06 5.85
CA ALA A 276 1.13 0.89 6.81
C ALA A 276 0.31 1.18 8.07
N ARG A 277 -0.99 1.50 7.94
CA ARG A 277 -1.89 1.73 9.09
C ARG A 277 -2.08 0.49 9.95
N LYS A 278 -2.15 -0.69 9.32
CA LYS A 278 -2.30 -1.98 10.01
C LYS A 278 -1.04 -2.39 10.77
N ARG A 279 0.17 -2.05 10.27
CA ARG A 279 1.43 -2.24 11.03
C ARG A 279 1.52 -1.32 12.25
N GLY A 280 0.92 -0.13 12.18
CA GLY A 280 0.73 0.73 13.35
C GLY A 280 2.04 1.07 14.07
N LEU A 281 2.09 0.80 15.38
CA LEU A 281 3.24 1.15 16.24
C LEU A 281 4.53 0.45 15.82
N ALA A 282 4.46 -0.73 15.18
CA ALA A 282 5.65 -1.43 14.72
C ALA A 282 6.49 -0.62 13.71
N ASP A 283 5.88 0.36 13.02
CA ASP A 283 6.56 1.21 12.04
C ASP A 283 6.90 2.62 12.59
N ILE A 284 6.43 3.02 13.78
CA ILE A 284 6.50 4.43 14.23
C ILE A 284 7.94 4.94 14.37
N ALA A 285 8.84 4.12 14.93
CA ALA A 285 10.26 4.44 15.04
C ALA A 285 10.92 4.61 13.66
N HIS A 286 10.57 3.74 12.70
CA HIS A 286 11.07 3.83 11.32
C HIS A 286 10.53 5.05 10.57
N GLN A 287 9.27 5.43 10.82
CA GLN A 287 8.66 6.65 10.28
C GLN A 287 9.32 7.90 10.87
N SER A 288 9.62 7.91 12.18
CA SER A 288 10.36 8.99 12.84
C SER A 288 11.74 9.21 12.22
N ARG A 289 12.49 8.12 12.02
CA ARG A 289 13.82 8.17 11.38
C ARG A 289 13.74 8.58 9.92
N PHE A 290 12.72 8.13 9.19
CA PHE A 290 12.51 8.56 7.80
C PHE A 290 12.26 10.08 7.71
N MET A 291 11.40 10.62 8.57
CA MET A 291 11.19 12.08 8.63
C MET A 291 12.49 12.83 8.96
N ALA A 292 13.27 12.34 9.93
CA ALA A 292 14.57 12.94 10.28
C ALA A 292 15.57 12.90 9.12
N ALA A 293 15.60 11.81 8.35
CA ALA A 293 16.44 11.71 7.17
C ALA A 293 16.05 12.69 6.06
N LEU A 294 14.74 12.95 5.89
CA LEU A 294 14.25 13.96 4.95
C LEU A 294 14.60 15.40 5.40
N GLU A 295 14.44 15.69 6.69
CA GLU A 295 14.81 16.98 7.29
C GLU A 295 16.31 17.25 7.15
N ALA A 296 17.17 16.24 7.39
CA ALA A 296 18.62 16.35 7.21
C ALA A 296 19.01 16.63 5.75
N ARG A 297 18.19 16.23 4.78
CA ARG A 297 18.36 16.55 3.35
C ARG A 297 17.73 17.89 2.95
N GLY A 298 17.08 18.60 3.88
CA GLY A 298 16.33 19.84 3.60
C GLY A 298 15.08 19.62 2.75
N LEU A 299 14.55 18.40 2.74
CA LEU A 299 13.42 18.01 1.87
C LEU A 299 12.08 18.03 2.59
N LEU A 300 12.05 18.07 3.93
CA LEU A 300 10.82 18.05 4.71
C LEU A 300 10.86 19.14 5.79
N ASP A 301 9.74 19.84 5.93
CA ASP A 301 9.40 20.63 7.11
C ASP A 301 8.12 20.05 7.73
N ARG A 302 8.25 19.40 8.90
CA ARG A 302 7.11 18.75 9.56
C ARG A 302 6.03 19.73 9.99
N ALA A 303 6.37 20.97 10.33
CA ALA A 303 5.39 21.95 10.78
C ALA A 303 4.48 22.37 9.63
N VAL A 304 5.04 22.56 8.42
CA VAL A 304 4.30 22.86 7.20
C VAL A 304 3.34 21.74 6.83
N GLU A 305 3.78 20.49 6.95
CA GLU A 305 2.99 19.30 6.61
C GLU A 305 2.05 18.82 7.72
N ALA A 306 2.02 19.52 8.86
CA ALA A 306 1.29 19.11 10.06
C ALA A 306 1.63 17.68 10.54
N LEU A 307 2.91 17.30 10.41
CA LEU A 307 3.47 16.05 10.95
C LEU A 307 3.95 16.24 12.40
N PRO A 308 3.91 15.19 13.24
CA PRO A 308 4.31 15.29 14.63
C PRO A 308 5.82 15.52 14.80
N SER A 309 6.16 16.36 15.79
CA SER A 309 7.54 16.56 16.23
C SER A 309 8.12 15.26 16.84
N PRO A 310 9.45 15.16 17.00
CA PRO A 310 10.05 14.01 17.70
C PRO A 310 9.46 13.77 19.10
N ALA A 311 9.20 14.84 19.87
CA ALA A 311 8.59 14.72 21.20
C ALA A 311 7.15 14.20 21.14
N ALA A 312 6.35 14.68 20.19
CA ALA A 312 4.97 14.23 20.00
C ALA A 312 4.88 12.76 19.55
N LEU A 313 5.86 12.28 18.77
CA LEU A 313 5.95 10.86 18.39
C LEU A 313 6.23 9.95 19.58
N VAL A 314 7.12 10.38 20.49
CA VAL A 314 7.41 9.63 21.72
C VAL A 314 6.18 9.58 22.62
N GLU A 315 5.49 10.70 22.83
CA GLU A 315 4.25 10.74 23.60
C GLU A 315 3.17 9.81 23.01
N ARG A 316 2.99 9.85 21.69
CA ARG A 316 2.08 8.96 20.97
C ARG A 316 2.43 7.49 21.13
N GLU A 317 3.70 7.14 21.03
CA GLU A 317 4.17 5.77 21.25
C GLU A 317 3.80 5.28 22.66
N THR A 318 3.97 6.13 23.69
CA THR A 318 3.57 5.78 25.07
C THR A 318 2.06 5.60 25.26
N HIS A 319 1.24 6.29 24.48
CA HIS A 319 -0.23 6.13 24.48
C HIS A 319 -0.72 5.04 23.52
N GLY A 320 0.18 4.38 22.78
CA GLY A 320 -0.19 3.37 21.80
C GLY A 320 -0.89 3.95 20.56
N GLU A 321 -0.61 5.20 20.22
CA GLU A 321 -1.24 5.93 19.11
C GLU A 321 -0.32 6.01 17.88
N PRO A 322 -0.48 5.15 16.86
CA PRO A 322 0.31 5.26 15.64
C PRO A 322 -0.12 6.44 14.76
N LEU A 323 0.66 6.74 13.72
CA LEU A 323 0.26 7.71 12.69
C LEU A 323 -1.08 7.35 12.02
N THR A 324 -1.88 8.36 11.75
CA THR A 324 -3.14 8.25 11.00
C THR A 324 -2.87 8.08 9.50
N ARG A 325 -3.89 7.68 8.73
CA ARG A 325 -3.78 7.56 7.26
C ARG A 325 -3.42 8.89 6.59
N ALA A 326 -3.87 10.02 7.15
CA ALA A 326 -3.57 11.35 6.63
C ALA A 326 -2.06 11.66 6.71
N GLU A 327 -1.43 11.34 7.85
CA GLU A 327 0.02 11.51 8.05
C GLU A 327 0.81 10.52 7.19
N LEU A 328 0.37 9.26 7.13
CA LEU A 328 0.97 8.25 6.26
C LEU A 328 0.89 8.63 4.78
N GLY A 329 -0.19 9.30 4.36
CA GLY A 329 -0.37 9.83 3.01
C GLY A 329 0.73 10.83 2.62
N VAL A 330 1.05 11.74 3.53
CA VAL A 330 2.16 12.69 3.37
C VAL A 330 3.48 11.94 3.24
N LEU A 331 3.80 11.04 4.18
CA LEU A 331 5.05 10.29 4.14
C LEU A 331 5.18 9.43 2.87
N LEU A 332 4.08 8.85 2.39
CA LEU A 332 4.05 8.07 1.15
C LEU A 332 4.38 8.94 -0.07
N ALA A 333 3.86 10.17 -0.12
CA ALA A 333 4.17 11.12 -1.19
C ALA A 333 5.65 11.51 -1.18
N TYR A 334 6.21 11.87 -0.03
CA TYR A 334 7.63 12.17 0.11
C TYR A 334 8.53 10.98 -0.25
N ALA A 335 8.19 9.76 0.20
CA ALA A 335 8.91 8.55 -0.17
C ALA A 335 9.00 8.36 -1.68
N LYS A 336 7.90 8.61 -2.41
CA LYS A 336 7.87 8.51 -3.88
C LYS A 336 8.66 9.62 -4.57
N ILE A 337 8.56 10.88 -4.11
CA ILE A 337 9.23 12.03 -4.71
C ILE A 337 10.76 11.91 -4.58
N VAL A 338 11.20 11.55 -3.38
CA VAL A 338 12.63 11.44 -3.06
C VAL A 338 13.23 10.24 -3.76
N LEU A 339 12.59 9.07 -3.70
CA LEU A 339 13.06 7.88 -4.40
C LEU A 339 13.09 8.08 -5.92
N PHE A 340 12.10 8.76 -6.50
CA PHE A 340 12.13 9.12 -7.92
C PHE A 340 13.40 9.90 -8.27
N SER A 341 13.73 10.93 -7.48
CA SER A 341 14.91 11.77 -7.71
C SER A 341 16.21 10.97 -7.57
N ASP A 342 16.30 10.13 -6.54
CA ASP A 342 17.46 9.27 -6.28
C ASP A 342 17.65 8.23 -7.40
N ILE A 343 16.56 7.68 -7.97
CA ILE A 343 16.62 6.75 -9.11
C ILE A 343 17.06 7.48 -10.38
N VAL A 344 16.47 8.64 -10.71
CA VAL A 344 16.82 9.43 -11.92
C VAL A 344 18.30 9.82 -11.92
N ALA A 345 18.87 10.10 -10.75
CA ALA A 345 20.29 10.44 -10.58
C ALA A 345 21.24 9.24 -10.67
N SER A 346 20.71 8.01 -10.68
CA SER A 346 21.49 6.77 -10.74
C SER A 346 21.52 6.15 -12.15
N ASP A 347 22.25 5.06 -12.32
CA ASP A 347 22.29 4.23 -13.52
C ASP A 347 21.17 3.16 -13.56
N VAL A 348 20.30 3.09 -12.54
CA VAL A 348 19.18 2.13 -12.48
C VAL A 348 18.29 2.19 -13.74
N PRO A 349 17.86 3.37 -14.23
CA PRO A 349 16.99 3.43 -15.41
C PRO A 349 17.63 2.94 -16.71
N ASP A 350 18.96 2.77 -16.75
CA ASP A 350 19.68 2.31 -17.94
C ASP A 350 19.79 0.78 -17.99
N ASP A 351 19.47 0.07 -16.91
CA ASP A 351 19.48 -1.39 -16.90
C ASP A 351 18.39 -1.94 -17.86
N PRO A 352 18.76 -2.82 -18.82
CA PRO A 352 17.81 -3.36 -19.80
C PRO A 352 16.60 -4.07 -19.18
N HIS A 353 16.70 -4.57 -17.95
CA HIS A 353 15.59 -5.22 -17.27
C HIS A 353 14.35 -4.31 -17.15
N PHE A 354 14.55 -3.01 -16.92
CA PHE A 354 13.47 -2.04 -16.73
C PHE A 354 12.79 -1.60 -18.03
N ASP A 355 13.20 -2.12 -19.20
CA ASP A 355 12.44 -1.91 -20.44
C ASP A 355 11.03 -2.49 -20.32
N ARG A 356 10.84 -3.57 -19.54
CA ARG A 356 9.49 -4.09 -19.27
C ARG A 356 8.62 -3.09 -18.51
N ASP A 357 9.19 -2.42 -17.50
CA ASP A 357 8.50 -1.38 -16.73
C ASP A 357 8.17 -0.16 -17.60
N LEU A 358 9.10 0.24 -18.47
CA LEU A 358 8.85 1.29 -19.47
C LEU A 358 7.69 0.93 -20.40
N MET A 359 7.68 -0.29 -20.93
CA MET A 359 6.64 -0.71 -21.88
C MET A 359 5.28 -0.86 -21.21
N GLY A 360 5.24 -1.35 -19.96
CA GLY A 360 4.02 -1.48 -19.17
C GLY A 360 3.41 -0.15 -18.70
N TYR A 361 4.14 0.96 -18.81
CA TYR A 361 3.59 2.30 -18.58
C TYR A 361 2.61 2.74 -19.67
N PHE A 362 2.84 2.30 -20.91
CA PHE A 362 2.03 2.68 -22.06
C PHE A 362 0.91 1.67 -22.31
N PRO A 363 -0.21 2.08 -22.95
CA PRO A 363 -1.23 1.17 -23.45
C PRO A 363 -0.60 0.03 -24.30
N ASP A 364 -0.97 -1.23 -24.09
CA ASP A 364 -0.44 -2.44 -24.73
C ASP A 364 -0.43 -2.32 -26.25
N ARG A 365 -1.49 -1.77 -26.82
CA ARG A 365 -1.58 -1.57 -28.28
C ARG A 365 -0.51 -0.61 -28.78
N MET A 366 -0.21 0.42 -28.00
CA MET A 366 0.85 1.38 -28.29
C MET A 366 2.23 0.77 -28.05
N ALA A 367 2.42 0.06 -26.92
CA ALA A 367 3.64 -0.67 -26.61
C ALA A 367 4.03 -1.63 -27.75
N LYS A 368 3.08 -2.37 -28.31
CA LYS A 368 3.33 -3.28 -29.45
C LYS A 368 3.65 -2.54 -30.75
N LYS A 369 2.87 -1.52 -31.11
CA LYS A 369 2.96 -0.88 -32.44
C LYS A 369 4.06 0.19 -32.55
N TYR A 370 4.36 0.87 -31.44
CA TYR A 370 5.28 2.01 -31.39
C TYR A 370 6.43 1.76 -30.42
N ALA A 371 6.86 0.49 -30.30
CA ALA A 371 7.96 0.11 -29.40
C ALA A 371 9.22 0.94 -29.65
N GLY A 372 9.60 1.16 -30.92
CA GLY A 372 10.77 1.96 -31.27
C GLY A 372 10.65 3.42 -30.80
N GLU A 373 9.48 4.04 -30.90
CA GLU A 373 9.23 5.39 -30.38
C GLU A 373 9.24 5.45 -28.84
N ILE A 374 8.80 4.38 -28.16
CA ILE A 374 8.82 4.28 -26.70
C ILE A 374 10.25 4.07 -26.18
N HIS A 375 11.04 3.19 -26.79
CA HIS A 375 12.46 3.02 -26.42
C HIS A 375 13.24 4.32 -26.65
N GLY A 376 12.94 5.07 -27.71
CA GLY A 376 13.52 6.39 -27.99
C GLY A 376 12.86 7.56 -27.24
N HIS A 377 12.01 7.30 -26.24
CA HIS A 377 11.30 8.35 -25.53
C HIS A 377 12.25 9.26 -24.75
N ARG A 378 12.14 10.58 -24.91
CA ARG A 378 13.07 11.53 -24.26
C ARG A 378 13.06 11.43 -22.73
N LEU A 379 11.91 11.06 -22.15
CA LEU A 379 11.72 10.91 -20.70
C LEU A 379 11.76 9.44 -20.27
N ARG A 380 12.44 8.58 -21.03
CA ARG A 380 12.51 7.13 -20.73
C ARG A 380 12.96 6.89 -19.29
N ARG A 381 14.00 7.61 -18.85
CA ARG A 381 14.58 7.45 -17.50
C ARG A 381 13.59 7.84 -16.42
N GLU A 382 12.90 8.96 -16.59
CA GLU A 382 11.91 9.48 -15.66
C GLU A 382 10.67 8.58 -15.60
N ILE A 383 10.21 8.05 -16.73
CA ILE A 383 9.08 7.10 -16.75
C ILE A 383 9.44 5.83 -15.96
N ILE A 384 10.61 5.24 -16.23
CA ILE A 384 11.10 4.07 -15.49
C ILE A 384 11.20 4.39 -13.99
N ALA A 385 11.85 5.49 -13.64
CA ALA A 385 12.00 5.91 -12.24
C ALA A 385 10.65 6.06 -11.54
N ARG A 386 9.66 6.65 -12.20
CA ARG A 386 8.32 6.85 -11.66
C ARG A 386 7.58 5.54 -11.44
N VAL A 387 7.62 4.62 -12.40
CA VAL A 387 6.97 3.31 -12.32
C VAL A 387 7.58 2.50 -11.19
N VAL A 388 8.91 2.38 -11.16
CA VAL A 388 9.61 1.56 -10.18
C VAL A 388 9.52 2.15 -8.78
N ALA A 389 9.61 3.48 -8.62
CA ALA A 389 9.41 4.13 -7.33
C ALA A 389 7.98 3.92 -6.79
N ASN A 390 6.97 4.02 -7.65
CA ASN A 390 5.59 3.75 -7.27
C ASN A 390 5.42 2.29 -6.83
N ASP A 391 5.90 1.33 -7.62
CA ASP A 391 5.78 -0.10 -7.35
C ASP A 391 6.44 -0.48 -6.03
N LEU A 392 7.67 -0.03 -5.81
CA LEU A 392 8.43 -0.27 -4.58
C LEU A 392 7.73 0.34 -3.37
N VAL A 393 7.39 1.63 -3.41
CA VAL A 393 6.78 2.32 -2.26
C VAL A 393 5.36 1.81 -1.99
N ASN A 394 4.58 1.46 -3.02
CA ASN A 394 3.24 0.90 -2.84
C ASN A 394 3.28 -0.48 -2.15
N ARG A 395 4.33 -1.29 -2.37
CA ARG A 395 4.46 -2.61 -1.74
C ARG A 395 5.20 -2.59 -0.41
N GLY A 396 6.22 -1.75 -0.28
CA GLY A 396 7.05 -1.66 0.94
C GLY A 396 6.48 -0.71 1.99
N GLY A 397 5.82 0.36 1.56
CA GLY A 397 5.38 1.48 2.40
C GLY A 397 6.43 2.61 2.50
N PRO A 398 6.09 3.71 3.20
CA PRO A 398 6.87 4.96 3.16
C PRO A 398 8.32 4.84 3.63
N SER A 399 8.57 4.08 4.70
CA SER A 399 9.89 3.97 5.33
C SER A 399 10.75 2.83 4.78
N PHE A 400 10.25 2.05 3.81
CA PHE A 400 10.90 0.82 3.35
C PHE A 400 12.34 1.02 2.86
N VAL A 401 12.55 2.00 1.98
CA VAL A 401 13.88 2.28 1.40
C VAL A 401 14.84 2.76 2.48
N ASN A 402 14.46 3.79 3.24
CA ASN A 402 15.29 4.35 4.30
C ASN A 402 15.69 3.28 5.34
N ARG A 403 14.74 2.42 5.73
CA ARG A 403 14.99 1.32 6.67
C ARG A 403 16.05 0.35 6.16
N LEU A 404 15.99 -0.04 4.88
CA LEU A 404 17.00 -0.92 4.30
C LEU A 404 18.35 -0.23 4.11
N GLN A 405 18.38 1.07 3.76
CA GLN A 405 19.61 1.84 3.68
C GLN A 405 20.31 1.93 5.04
N GLU A 406 19.58 2.25 6.10
CA GLU A 406 20.13 2.30 7.47
C GLU A 406 20.63 0.94 7.94
N ALA A 407 19.88 -0.14 7.65
CA ALA A 407 20.22 -1.48 8.10
C ALA A 407 21.42 -2.11 7.37
N THR A 408 21.75 -1.62 6.16
CA THR A 408 22.74 -2.27 5.29
C THR A 408 23.86 -1.35 4.79
N GLY A 409 23.72 -0.03 4.96
CA GLY A 409 24.63 0.96 4.39
C GLY A 409 24.56 1.08 2.87
N ARG A 410 23.63 0.39 2.20
CA ARG A 410 23.49 0.39 0.74
C ARG A 410 22.74 1.62 0.23
N SER A 411 22.92 1.93 -1.05
CA SER A 411 22.28 3.07 -1.69
C SER A 411 20.81 2.80 -2.02
N ALA A 412 20.01 3.85 -2.26
CA ALA A 412 18.64 3.70 -2.75
C ALA A 412 18.59 2.93 -4.09
N ALA A 413 19.59 3.13 -4.95
CA ALA A 413 19.73 2.41 -6.22
C ALA A 413 19.92 0.89 -6.00
N ASP A 414 20.71 0.49 -5.01
CA ASP A 414 20.89 -0.93 -4.64
C ASP A 414 19.59 -1.54 -4.11
N VAL A 415 18.84 -0.78 -3.29
CA VAL A 415 17.52 -1.20 -2.78
C VAL A 415 16.55 -1.42 -3.95
N VAL A 416 16.55 -0.52 -4.95
CA VAL A 416 15.67 -0.64 -6.13
C VAL A 416 16.01 -1.85 -6.99
N ARG A 417 17.30 -2.11 -7.27
CA ARG A 417 17.73 -3.31 -7.99
C ARG A 417 17.36 -4.57 -7.24
N THR A 418 17.59 -4.58 -5.93
CA THR A 418 17.24 -5.71 -5.08
C THR A 418 15.73 -5.94 -5.06
N PHE A 419 14.93 -4.88 -4.99
CA PHE A 419 13.47 -4.99 -5.10
C PHE A 419 13.06 -5.63 -6.44
N ALA A 420 13.69 -5.26 -7.56
CA ALA A 420 13.43 -5.90 -8.85
C ALA A 420 13.78 -7.40 -8.85
N VAL A 421 14.92 -7.78 -8.25
CA VAL A 421 15.28 -9.21 -8.05
C VAL A 421 14.17 -9.95 -7.32
N VAL A 422 13.67 -9.41 -6.21
CA VAL A 422 12.65 -10.06 -5.40
C VAL A 422 11.28 -10.06 -6.08
N ARG A 423 10.88 -8.94 -6.70
CA ARG A 423 9.61 -8.77 -7.41
C ARG A 423 9.45 -9.80 -8.53
N ASP A 424 10.43 -9.87 -9.43
CA ASP A 424 10.35 -10.72 -10.61
C ASP A 424 10.86 -12.14 -10.33
N GLY A 425 11.82 -12.30 -9.41
CA GLY A 425 12.30 -13.59 -8.95
C GLY A 425 11.22 -14.42 -8.26
N PHE A 426 10.38 -13.80 -7.41
CA PHE A 426 9.23 -14.46 -6.78
C PHE A 426 7.93 -14.38 -7.59
N ALA A 427 7.96 -13.81 -8.80
CA ALA A 427 6.79 -13.61 -9.65
C ALA A 427 5.62 -12.90 -8.92
N LEU A 428 5.94 -11.91 -8.09
CA LEU A 428 4.98 -11.25 -7.21
C LEU A 428 3.76 -10.66 -7.94
N PRO A 429 3.87 -10.05 -9.13
CA PRO A 429 2.69 -9.54 -9.83
C PRO A 429 1.57 -10.56 -10.02
N ALA A 430 1.90 -11.85 -10.20
CA ALA A 430 0.89 -12.91 -10.30
C ALA A 430 0.25 -13.23 -8.95
N LEU A 431 1.04 -13.25 -7.86
CA LEU A 431 0.53 -13.47 -6.51
C LEU A 431 -0.39 -12.33 -6.06
N TYR A 432 -0.02 -11.07 -6.30
CA TYR A 432 -0.89 -9.94 -5.99
C TYR A 432 -2.23 -10.01 -6.74
N ARG A 433 -2.24 -10.36 -8.04
CA ARG A 433 -3.51 -10.54 -8.78
C ARG A 433 -4.42 -11.61 -8.17
N GLN A 434 -3.86 -12.68 -7.61
CA GLN A 434 -4.65 -13.70 -6.91
C GLN A 434 -5.29 -13.15 -5.63
N ILE A 435 -4.58 -12.29 -4.89
CA ILE A 435 -5.11 -11.64 -3.68
C ILE A 435 -6.13 -10.55 -4.06
N ASP A 436 -5.85 -9.75 -5.10
CA ASP A 436 -6.76 -8.72 -5.62
C ASP A 436 -8.11 -9.35 -6.03
N ALA A 437 -8.09 -10.56 -6.59
CA ALA A 437 -9.30 -11.29 -6.98
C ALA A 437 -10.22 -11.68 -5.80
N LEU A 438 -9.75 -11.57 -4.56
CA LEU A 438 -10.54 -11.80 -3.35
C LEU A 438 -11.26 -10.53 -2.83
N ASP A 439 -11.17 -9.43 -3.57
CA ASP A 439 -11.86 -8.19 -3.26
C ASP A 439 -13.36 -8.43 -3.01
N ASN A 440 -13.82 -8.07 -1.79
CA ASN A 440 -15.19 -8.27 -1.31
C ASN A 440 -15.66 -9.74 -1.23
N GLN A 441 -14.77 -10.73 -1.42
CA GLN A 441 -15.07 -12.16 -1.28
C GLN A 441 -14.74 -12.72 0.10
N ILE A 442 -13.77 -12.10 0.78
CA ILE A 442 -13.35 -12.45 2.14
C ILE A 442 -13.35 -11.21 3.04
N ASP A 443 -13.16 -11.42 4.34
CA ASP A 443 -12.97 -10.33 5.29
C ASP A 443 -11.80 -9.43 4.88
N GLY A 444 -12.04 -8.11 4.85
CA GLY A 444 -11.07 -7.14 4.37
C GLY A 444 -9.80 -7.06 5.22
N GLN A 445 -9.87 -7.35 6.53
CA GLN A 445 -8.70 -7.43 7.38
C GLN A 445 -7.88 -8.69 7.08
N ILE A 446 -8.54 -9.83 6.87
CA ILE A 446 -7.87 -11.07 6.44
C ILE A 446 -7.17 -10.86 5.10
N GLN A 447 -7.80 -10.18 4.14
CA GLN A 447 -7.16 -9.86 2.85
C GLN A 447 -5.89 -9.01 3.05
N LEU A 448 -5.90 -8.05 3.98
CA LEU A 448 -4.69 -7.28 4.33
C LEU A 448 -3.59 -8.16 4.94
N ASP A 449 -3.92 -9.21 5.69
CA ASP A 449 -2.93 -10.17 6.20
C ASP A 449 -2.26 -10.97 5.07
N LEU A 450 -3.00 -11.32 4.01
CA LEU A 450 -2.44 -11.94 2.81
C LEU A 450 -1.39 -11.03 2.15
N TYR A 451 -1.68 -9.73 2.02
CA TYR A 451 -0.72 -8.76 1.49
C TYR A 451 0.48 -8.54 2.43
N GLN A 452 0.28 -8.61 3.75
CA GLN A 452 1.39 -8.51 4.71
C GLN A 452 2.37 -9.67 4.60
N ALA A 453 1.88 -10.89 4.35
CA ALA A 453 2.73 -12.04 4.07
C ALA A 453 3.71 -11.77 2.92
N VAL A 454 3.20 -11.20 1.82
CA VAL A 454 4.02 -10.82 0.67
C VAL A 454 4.96 -9.66 1.00
N SER A 455 4.48 -8.67 1.75
CA SER A 455 5.30 -7.52 2.19
C SER A 455 6.49 -7.96 3.05
N ARG A 456 6.28 -8.96 3.90
CA ARG A 456 7.34 -9.58 4.71
C ARG A 456 8.38 -10.28 3.84
N LEU A 457 7.94 -11.12 2.90
CA LEU A 457 8.83 -11.78 1.93
C LEU A 457 9.69 -10.75 1.19
N ILE A 458 9.08 -9.65 0.73
CA ILE A 458 9.80 -8.55 0.06
C ILE A 458 10.88 -7.97 0.98
N TYR A 459 10.52 -7.60 2.21
CA TYR A 459 11.44 -6.94 3.14
C TYR A 459 12.60 -7.85 3.57
N VAL A 460 12.30 -9.07 4.02
CA VAL A 460 13.30 -10.02 4.54
C VAL A 460 14.28 -10.42 3.44
N THR A 461 13.77 -10.80 2.27
CA THR A 461 14.62 -11.23 1.15
C THR A 461 15.46 -10.06 0.62
N SER A 462 14.89 -8.84 0.56
CA SER A 462 15.65 -7.66 0.15
C SER A 462 16.79 -7.35 1.12
N GLY A 463 16.52 -7.40 2.42
CA GLY A 463 17.55 -7.24 3.46
C GLY A 463 18.65 -8.29 3.35
N TRP A 464 18.29 -9.55 3.07
CA TRP A 464 19.27 -10.62 2.86
C TRP A 464 20.16 -10.35 1.64
N TYR A 465 19.58 -9.99 0.48
CA TYR A 465 20.34 -9.70 -0.74
C TYR A 465 21.29 -8.52 -0.54
N LEU A 466 20.84 -7.42 0.07
CA LEU A 466 21.67 -6.23 0.29
C LEU A 466 22.91 -6.51 1.18
N LYS A 467 22.81 -7.49 2.08
CA LYS A 467 23.89 -7.90 3.00
C LYS A 467 24.82 -8.96 2.40
N ASN A 468 24.28 -9.92 1.63
CA ASN A 468 25.01 -11.13 1.23
C ASN A 468 25.35 -11.19 -0.26
N ASP A 469 24.72 -10.37 -1.10
CA ASP A 469 25.00 -10.31 -2.53
C ASP A 469 25.94 -9.14 -2.83
N ALA A 470 27.03 -9.44 -3.54
CA ALA A 470 27.97 -8.43 -4.00
C ALA A 470 27.36 -7.52 -5.08
N GLY A 471 26.29 -7.97 -5.76
CA GLY A 471 25.55 -7.20 -6.75
C GLY A 471 26.31 -6.97 -8.06
N THR A 472 27.35 -7.76 -8.34
CA THR A 472 28.23 -7.59 -9.51
C THR A 472 27.68 -8.22 -10.78
N ALA A 473 26.78 -9.20 -10.67
CA ALA A 473 26.13 -9.83 -11.82
C ALA A 473 25.02 -8.92 -12.39
N PRO A 474 24.77 -8.95 -13.73
CA PRO A 474 23.66 -8.22 -14.34
C PRO A 474 22.31 -8.54 -13.67
N LEU A 475 21.43 -7.55 -13.56
CA LEU A 475 20.14 -7.69 -12.86
C LEU A 475 19.29 -8.85 -13.40
N GLY A 476 19.20 -8.97 -14.73
CA GLY A 476 18.47 -10.06 -15.37
C GLY A 476 19.01 -11.45 -15.02
N GLN A 477 20.34 -11.59 -14.86
CA GLN A 477 20.95 -12.85 -14.42
C GLN A 477 20.59 -13.17 -12.97
N ARG A 478 20.65 -12.18 -12.06
CA ARG A 478 20.29 -12.36 -10.65
C ARG A 478 18.84 -12.79 -10.47
N ILE A 479 17.93 -12.26 -11.30
CA ILE A 479 16.52 -12.68 -11.35
C ILE A 479 16.41 -14.13 -11.82
N ALA A 480 17.07 -14.49 -12.91
CA ALA A 480 17.03 -15.85 -13.45
C ALA A 480 17.57 -16.88 -12.44
N GLU A 481 18.67 -16.56 -11.75
CA GLU A 481 19.24 -17.42 -10.70
C GLU A 481 18.24 -17.68 -9.57
N LEU A 482 17.49 -16.66 -9.12
CA LEU A 482 16.46 -16.84 -8.10
C LEU A 482 15.28 -17.68 -8.65
N GLN A 483 14.86 -17.45 -9.90
CA GLN A 483 13.79 -18.23 -10.52
C GLN A 483 14.17 -19.71 -10.66
N ASP A 484 15.40 -20.00 -11.09
CA ASP A 484 15.91 -21.37 -11.21
C ASP A 484 16.04 -22.05 -9.85
N ALA A 485 16.53 -21.34 -8.84
CA ALA A 485 16.60 -21.82 -7.47
C ALA A 485 15.22 -22.18 -6.92
N ARG A 486 14.23 -21.30 -7.12
CA ARG A 486 12.84 -21.55 -6.73
C ARG A 486 12.25 -22.76 -7.46
N LYS A 487 12.41 -22.83 -8.77
CA LYS A 487 11.93 -23.96 -9.59
C LYS A 487 12.51 -25.29 -9.13
N ALA A 488 13.77 -25.32 -8.68
CA ALA A 488 14.43 -26.52 -8.18
C ALA A 488 13.99 -26.91 -6.76
N LEU A 489 13.68 -25.94 -5.90
CA LEU A 489 13.44 -26.16 -4.47
C LEU A 489 11.97 -26.17 -4.05
N GLU A 490 11.11 -25.28 -4.57
CA GLU A 490 9.71 -25.14 -4.11
C GLU A 490 8.93 -26.47 -4.14
N PRO A 491 9.01 -27.30 -5.19
CA PRO A 491 8.31 -28.60 -5.20
C PRO A 491 8.80 -29.61 -4.16
N LYS A 492 9.98 -29.39 -3.57
CA LYS A 492 10.64 -30.30 -2.61
C LYS A 492 10.70 -29.71 -1.21
N LEU A 493 10.35 -28.45 -1.04
CA LEU A 493 10.59 -27.68 0.18
C LEU A 493 9.91 -28.32 1.40
N VAL A 494 8.62 -28.69 1.27
CA VAL A 494 7.84 -29.30 2.36
C VAL A 494 8.45 -30.62 2.86
N SER A 495 8.99 -31.45 1.96
CA SER A 495 9.57 -32.75 2.33
C SER A 495 10.95 -32.63 2.96
N LEU A 496 11.69 -31.56 2.65
CA LEU A 496 13.02 -31.28 3.22
C LEU A 496 12.95 -30.57 4.59
N LEU A 497 11.80 -30.01 4.95
CA LEU A 497 11.66 -29.25 6.18
C LEU A 497 11.68 -30.12 7.45
N PRO A 498 12.27 -29.59 8.55
CA PRO A 498 12.13 -30.17 9.88
C PRO A 498 10.65 -30.25 10.30
N ALA A 499 10.32 -31.20 11.17
CA ALA A 499 8.94 -31.45 11.60
C ALA A 499 8.26 -30.19 12.17
N PHE A 500 8.98 -29.44 13.01
CA PHE A 500 8.49 -28.18 13.58
C PHE A 500 8.09 -27.17 12.50
N SER A 501 8.95 -26.94 11.50
CA SER A 501 8.66 -26.00 10.42
C SER A 501 7.49 -26.46 9.54
N ARG A 502 7.39 -27.78 9.30
CA ARG A 502 6.28 -28.36 8.52
C ARG A 502 4.95 -28.17 9.22
N GLU A 503 4.89 -28.40 10.53
CA GLU A 503 3.69 -28.18 11.35
C GLU A 503 3.24 -26.71 11.29
N ARG A 504 4.16 -25.75 11.46
CA ARG A 504 3.84 -24.31 11.39
C ARG A 504 3.31 -23.87 10.02
N ILE A 505 3.84 -24.43 8.94
CA ILE A 505 3.33 -24.15 7.58
C ILE A 505 1.92 -24.71 7.42
N GLU A 506 1.66 -25.91 7.91
CA GLU A 506 0.34 -26.53 7.83
C GLU A 506 -0.70 -25.78 8.67
N GLU A 507 -0.34 -25.35 9.89
CA GLU A 507 -1.15 -24.46 10.72
C GLU A 507 -1.50 -23.16 9.97
N ARG A 508 -0.49 -22.54 9.34
CA ARG A 508 -0.68 -21.31 8.57
C ARG A 508 -1.56 -21.53 7.35
N ARG A 509 -1.33 -22.60 6.59
CA ARG A 509 -2.15 -22.99 5.43
C ARG A 509 -3.61 -23.16 5.86
N HIS A 510 -3.86 -23.89 6.94
CA HIS A 510 -5.19 -24.09 7.48
C HIS A 510 -5.84 -22.78 7.92
N SER A 511 -5.09 -21.91 8.61
CA SER A 511 -5.60 -20.59 9.03
C SER A 511 -5.97 -19.71 7.84
N LEU A 512 -5.16 -19.69 6.79
CA LEU A 512 -5.42 -18.91 5.56
C LEU A 512 -6.66 -19.44 4.83
N SER A 513 -6.79 -20.77 4.69
CA SER A 513 -7.98 -21.39 4.09
C SER A 513 -9.24 -21.15 4.90
N LYS A 514 -9.16 -21.23 6.24
CA LYS A 514 -10.26 -20.88 7.15
C LYS A 514 -10.68 -19.42 7.01
N GLY A 515 -9.73 -18.53 6.70
CA GLY A 515 -9.99 -17.12 6.39
C GLY A 515 -10.60 -16.86 5.00
N GLY A 516 -10.84 -17.91 4.21
CA GLY A 516 -11.50 -17.83 2.90
C GLY A 516 -10.53 -17.76 1.70
N ALA A 517 -9.22 -17.88 1.91
CA ALA A 517 -8.28 -17.98 0.78
C ALA A 517 -8.43 -19.34 0.06
N PRO A 518 -8.48 -19.36 -1.28
CA PRO A 518 -8.46 -20.62 -2.05
C PRO A 518 -7.25 -21.48 -1.66
N GLU A 519 -7.42 -22.81 -1.68
CA GLU A 519 -6.40 -23.75 -1.19
C GLU A 519 -5.01 -23.54 -1.82
N SER A 520 -4.95 -23.35 -3.14
CA SER A 520 -3.69 -23.09 -3.85
C SER A 520 -3.01 -21.80 -3.42
N LEU A 521 -3.78 -20.73 -3.18
CA LEU A 521 -3.26 -19.46 -2.70
C LEU A 521 -2.81 -19.55 -1.24
N ALA A 522 -3.58 -20.26 -0.40
CA ALA A 522 -3.23 -20.52 0.99
C ALA A 522 -1.92 -21.30 1.12
N GLU A 523 -1.73 -22.33 0.30
CA GLU A 523 -0.47 -23.09 0.21
C GLU A 523 0.69 -22.18 -0.23
N GLN A 524 0.50 -21.42 -1.33
CA GLN A 524 1.53 -20.52 -1.83
C GLN A 524 1.94 -19.47 -0.78
N LEU A 525 0.98 -18.88 -0.07
CA LEU A 525 1.23 -17.86 0.96
C LEU A 525 1.84 -18.47 2.24
N ALA A 526 1.43 -19.68 2.65
CA ALA A 526 2.02 -20.36 3.79
C ALA A 526 3.50 -20.69 3.57
N LEU A 527 3.90 -21.00 2.33
CA LEU A 527 5.28 -21.28 1.97
C LEU A 527 6.19 -20.06 1.92
N THR A 528 5.66 -18.83 1.93
CA THR A 528 6.48 -17.60 1.80
C THR A 528 7.55 -17.44 2.88
N ASP A 529 7.27 -17.86 4.12
CA ASP A 529 8.23 -17.81 5.24
C ASP A 529 9.42 -18.75 5.07
N VAL A 530 9.29 -19.77 4.24
CA VAL A 530 10.41 -20.67 3.93
C VAL A 530 11.01 -20.32 2.58
N ALA A 531 10.21 -19.81 1.65
CA ALA A 531 10.68 -19.34 0.36
C ALA A 531 11.71 -18.21 0.49
N GLU A 532 11.64 -17.38 1.54
CA GLU A 532 12.65 -16.36 1.83
C GLU A 532 14.05 -16.93 2.16
N LEU A 533 14.16 -18.22 2.48
CA LEU A 533 15.44 -18.91 2.73
C LEU A 533 16.12 -19.40 1.45
N ILE A 534 15.40 -19.42 0.32
CA ILE A 534 15.92 -19.92 -0.97
C ILE A 534 17.20 -19.20 -1.40
N PRO A 535 17.32 -17.86 -1.31
CA PRO A 535 18.58 -17.18 -1.64
C PRO A 535 19.76 -17.64 -0.77
N ASP A 536 19.52 -17.91 0.52
CA ASP A 536 20.54 -18.35 1.48
C ASP A 536 21.02 -19.78 1.18
N ILE A 537 20.09 -20.65 0.82
CA ILE A 537 20.38 -22.00 0.34
C ILE A 537 21.13 -21.97 -0.98
N ALA A 538 20.76 -21.09 -1.91
CA ALA A 538 21.47 -20.92 -3.19
C ALA A 538 22.90 -20.43 -2.98
N LEU A 539 23.13 -19.49 -2.04
CA LEU A 539 24.47 -19.05 -1.67
C LEU A 539 25.28 -20.18 -1.01
N THR A 540 24.65 -20.99 -0.16
CA THR A 540 25.25 -22.19 0.44
C THR A 540 25.72 -23.16 -0.65
N ALA A 541 24.86 -23.45 -1.63
CA ALA A 541 25.16 -24.34 -2.75
C ALA A 541 26.37 -23.86 -3.57
N ARG A 542 26.40 -22.56 -3.93
CA ARG A 542 27.53 -21.99 -4.67
C ARG A 542 28.83 -22.02 -3.88
N THR A 543 28.78 -21.67 -2.59
CA THR A 543 29.98 -21.59 -1.74
C THR A 543 30.58 -22.98 -1.49
N ALA A 544 29.73 -23.99 -1.29
CA ALA A 544 30.16 -25.36 -1.09
C ALA A 544 30.39 -26.16 -2.39
N ASN A 545 30.17 -25.54 -3.56
CA ASN A 545 30.16 -26.22 -4.86
C ASN A 545 29.28 -27.48 -4.88
N ALA A 546 28.09 -27.40 -4.27
CA ALA A 546 27.15 -28.49 -4.12
C ALA A 546 25.88 -28.26 -4.93
N SER A 547 25.12 -29.32 -5.22
CA SER A 547 23.78 -29.15 -5.80
C SER A 547 22.86 -28.40 -4.85
N ILE A 548 21.94 -27.60 -5.37
CA ILE A 548 21.01 -26.81 -4.54
C ILE A 548 20.15 -27.68 -3.60
N VAL A 549 19.83 -28.91 -4.02
CA VAL A 549 19.08 -29.88 -3.20
C VAL A 549 19.95 -30.43 -2.07
N ALA A 550 21.23 -30.71 -2.31
CA ALA A 550 22.16 -31.12 -1.26
C ALA A 550 22.40 -29.98 -0.25
N ALA A 551 22.54 -28.75 -0.75
CA ALA A 551 22.62 -27.57 0.10
C ALA A 551 21.37 -27.38 0.96
N ALA A 552 20.17 -27.53 0.39
CA ALA A 552 18.91 -27.44 1.15
C ALA A 552 18.84 -28.51 2.25
N LYS A 553 19.21 -29.76 1.95
CA LYS A 553 19.26 -30.85 2.93
C LYS A 553 20.21 -30.51 4.10
N ALA A 554 21.43 -30.09 3.80
CA ALA A 554 22.39 -29.71 4.83
C ALA A 554 21.91 -28.51 5.66
N PHE A 555 21.37 -27.48 4.99
CA PHE A 555 20.86 -26.28 5.62
C PHE A 555 19.71 -26.54 6.60
N PHE A 556 18.76 -27.40 6.21
CA PHE A 556 17.65 -27.79 7.09
C PHE A 556 18.08 -28.78 8.18
N ALA A 557 19.04 -29.68 7.91
CA ALA A 557 19.61 -30.55 8.94
C ALA A 557 20.32 -29.74 10.04
N VAL A 558 21.13 -28.74 9.66
CA VAL A 558 21.73 -27.79 10.61
C VAL A 558 20.66 -27.04 11.38
N SER A 559 19.61 -26.59 10.69
CA SER A 559 18.48 -25.88 11.33
C SER A 559 17.79 -26.73 12.40
N ASP A 560 17.58 -28.02 12.12
CA ASP A 560 16.91 -28.93 13.06
C ASP A 560 17.79 -29.25 14.26
N VAL A 561 19.06 -29.61 14.02
CA VAL A 561 20.03 -29.99 15.07
C VAL A 561 20.23 -28.85 16.08
N PHE A 562 20.27 -27.60 15.61
CA PHE A 562 20.42 -26.42 16.46
C PHE A 562 19.11 -25.72 16.81
N ARG A 563 17.96 -26.33 16.47
CA ARG A 563 16.61 -25.81 16.74
C ARG A 563 16.38 -24.37 16.26
N ILE A 564 17.05 -23.95 15.20
CA ILE A 564 17.02 -22.58 14.66
C ILE A 564 15.59 -22.10 14.38
N PRO A 565 14.68 -22.91 13.79
CA PRO A 565 13.32 -22.46 13.53
C PRO A 565 12.56 -22.07 14.79
N ARG A 566 12.84 -22.69 15.95
CA ARG A 566 12.20 -22.33 17.23
C ARG A 566 12.73 -21.00 17.76
N VAL A 567 14.04 -20.77 17.60
CA VAL A 567 14.68 -19.50 17.96
C VAL A 567 14.16 -18.36 17.08
N GLU A 568 14.08 -18.57 15.76
CA GLU A 568 13.53 -17.59 14.82
C GLU A 568 12.04 -17.31 15.09
N ASP A 569 11.26 -18.33 15.44
CA ASP A 569 9.84 -18.16 15.77
C ASP A 569 9.61 -17.35 17.04
N ALA A 570 10.39 -17.63 18.09
CA ALA A 570 10.36 -16.84 19.32
C ALA A 570 10.95 -15.43 19.12
N ALA A 571 11.95 -15.25 18.25
CA ALA A 571 12.44 -13.93 17.90
C ALA A 571 11.36 -13.04 17.26
N ARG A 572 10.45 -13.65 16.47
CA ARG A 572 9.33 -12.94 15.85
C ARG A 572 8.24 -12.49 16.84
N SER A 573 8.13 -13.14 18.02
CA SER A 573 7.17 -12.74 19.04
C SER A 573 7.70 -11.65 19.98
N ILE A 574 8.99 -11.31 19.90
CA ILE A 574 9.57 -10.21 20.68
C ILE A 574 9.04 -8.89 20.13
N MET A 575 8.42 -8.11 21.02
CA MET A 575 8.09 -6.70 20.79
C MET A 575 9.23 -5.84 21.35
N PRO A 576 10.12 -5.27 20.50
CA PRO A 576 11.26 -4.53 20.98
C PRO A 576 10.84 -3.24 21.67
N SER A 577 11.51 -2.89 22.77
CA SER A 577 11.14 -1.73 23.59
C SER A 577 11.59 -0.40 22.97
N ASP A 578 12.63 -0.43 22.14
CA ASP A 578 13.14 0.72 21.41
C ASP A 578 13.80 0.33 20.08
N TYR A 579 14.32 1.33 19.35
CA TYR A 579 15.01 1.14 18.07
C TYR A 579 16.31 0.32 18.18
N TYR A 580 17.07 0.44 19.26
CA TYR A 580 18.33 -0.29 19.43
C TYR A 580 18.08 -1.76 19.76
N ASP A 581 17.03 -2.08 20.51
CA ASP A 581 16.55 -3.44 20.70
C ASP A 581 16.12 -4.07 19.37
N GLN A 582 15.42 -3.32 18.49
CA GLN A 582 15.10 -3.79 17.14
C GLN A 582 16.36 -4.10 16.33
N LEU A 583 17.36 -3.22 16.40
CA LEU A 583 18.63 -3.42 15.71
C LEU A 583 19.41 -4.62 16.26
N ALA A 584 19.43 -4.81 17.58
CA ALA A 584 20.06 -5.95 18.23
C ALA A 584 19.37 -7.26 17.83
N LEU A 585 18.02 -7.29 17.83
CA LEU A 585 17.23 -8.42 17.36
C LEU A 585 17.55 -8.77 15.90
N SER A 586 17.58 -7.76 15.02
CA SER A 586 17.93 -7.93 13.61
C SER A 586 19.34 -8.50 13.46
N ARG A 587 20.34 -7.92 14.15
CA ARG A 587 21.73 -8.38 14.07
C ARG A 587 21.90 -9.81 14.58
N ALA A 588 21.24 -10.17 15.68
CA ALA A 588 21.30 -11.52 16.21
C ALA A 588 20.68 -12.54 15.24
N THR A 589 19.56 -12.18 14.60
CA THR A 589 18.90 -13.01 13.58
C THR A 589 19.79 -13.18 12.34
N ASP A 590 20.38 -12.09 11.84
CA ASP A 590 21.31 -12.12 10.71
C ASP A 590 22.51 -13.02 11.00
N THR A 591 23.04 -12.92 12.21
CA THR A 591 24.21 -13.70 12.66
C THR A 591 23.87 -15.19 12.77
N ILE A 592 22.69 -15.54 13.28
CA ILE A 592 22.21 -16.93 13.30
C ILE A 592 22.09 -17.47 11.87
N GLY A 593 21.52 -16.69 10.94
CA GLY A 593 21.42 -17.07 9.52
C GLY A 593 22.79 -17.28 8.87
N ALA A 594 23.73 -16.36 9.08
CA ALA A 594 25.10 -16.49 8.59
C ALA A 594 25.82 -17.71 9.19
N ALA A 595 25.62 -17.99 10.48
CA ALA A 595 26.19 -19.14 11.14
C ALA A 595 25.63 -20.46 10.62
N ARG A 596 24.30 -20.55 10.45
CA ARG A 596 23.64 -21.70 9.80
C ARG A 596 24.25 -21.99 8.43
N ARG A 597 24.39 -20.95 7.59
CA ARG A 597 25.01 -21.06 6.27
C ARG A 597 26.46 -21.53 6.38
N GLY A 598 27.27 -20.93 7.26
CA GLY A 598 28.67 -21.29 7.46
C GLY A 598 28.86 -22.75 7.85
N ILE A 599 28.07 -23.24 8.82
CA ILE A 599 28.09 -24.65 9.25
C ILE A 599 27.68 -25.58 8.10
N ALA A 600 26.61 -25.23 7.36
CA ALA A 600 26.18 -26.05 6.23
C ALA A 600 27.24 -26.13 5.12
N VAL A 601 27.93 -25.01 4.82
CA VAL A 601 29.06 -25.00 3.89
C VAL A 601 30.19 -25.87 4.42
N ALA A 602 30.61 -25.68 5.68
CA ALA A 602 31.71 -26.44 6.29
C ALA A 602 31.45 -27.94 6.23
N ALA A 603 30.24 -28.38 6.59
CA ALA A 603 29.82 -29.78 6.51
C ALA A 603 29.92 -30.32 5.08
N LEU A 604 29.36 -29.59 4.09
CA LEU A 604 29.37 -30.00 2.69
C LEU A 604 30.79 -30.05 2.09
N THR A 605 31.70 -29.17 2.51
CA THR A 605 33.07 -29.11 1.98
C THR A 605 34.01 -30.11 2.64
N SER A 606 33.91 -30.29 3.97
CA SER A 606 34.81 -31.17 4.73
C SER A 606 34.40 -32.65 4.66
N HIS A 607 33.12 -32.92 4.41
CA HIS A 607 32.56 -34.26 4.38
C HIS A 607 31.75 -34.53 3.10
N ALA A 608 32.22 -34.04 1.94
CA ALA A 608 31.53 -34.14 0.65
C ALA A 608 31.15 -35.59 0.24
N GLU A 609 32.00 -36.56 0.61
CA GLU A 609 31.81 -37.98 0.30
C GLU A 609 30.94 -38.73 1.34
N ALA A 610 30.58 -38.08 2.45
CA ALA A 610 29.73 -38.70 3.46
C ALA A 610 28.28 -38.78 2.96
N ALA A 611 27.59 -39.88 3.28
CA ALA A 611 26.16 -40.02 2.96
C ALA A 611 25.30 -38.95 3.65
N ASP A 612 25.71 -38.51 4.85
CA ASP A 612 25.17 -37.38 5.58
C ASP A 612 26.30 -36.46 6.07
N PRO A 613 26.66 -35.43 5.28
CA PRO A 613 27.75 -34.52 5.61
C PRO A 613 27.56 -33.76 6.93
N VAL A 614 26.31 -33.47 7.32
CA VAL A 614 26.03 -32.74 8.56
C VAL A 614 26.25 -33.64 9.77
N THR A 615 25.78 -34.88 9.72
CA THR A 615 26.04 -35.85 10.79
C THR A 615 27.55 -36.10 10.94
N ALA A 616 28.28 -36.29 9.84
CA ALA A 616 29.73 -36.46 9.87
C ALA A 616 30.46 -35.24 10.48
N TRP A 617 30.02 -34.02 10.15
CA TRP A 617 30.58 -32.79 10.72
C TRP A 617 30.31 -32.67 12.23
N LEU A 618 29.12 -33.05 12.69
CA LEU A 618 28.77 -33.05 14.11
C LEU A 618 29.62 -34.04 14.90
N GLU A 619 29.85 -35.23 14.35
CA GLU A 619 30.71 -36.26 14.96
C GLU A 619 32.16 -35.79 15.04
N ALA A 620 32.68 -35.18 13.97
CA ALA A 620 34.04 -34.62 13.93
C ALA A 620 34.24 -33.47 14.93
N GLY A 621 33.20 -32.64 15.16
CA GLY A 621 33.22 -31.54 16.11
C GLY A 621 33.19 -31.96 17.60
N GLY A 622 32.82 -33.21 17.89
CA GLY A 622 32.90 -33.83 19.22
C GLY A 622 32.22 -33.04 20.34
N GLU A 623 32.85 -33.04 21.53
CA GLU A 623 32.27 -32.48 22.75
C GLU A 623 31.98 -30.97 22.65
N ARG A 624 32.76 -30.21 21.88
CA ARG A 624 32.58 -28.76 21.72
C ARG A 624 31.23 -28.44 21.08
N VAL A 625 30.90 -29.11 19.98
CA VAL A 625 29.62 -28.94 19.28
C VAL A 625 28.46 -29.45 20.14
N GLY A 626 28.65 -30.57 20.83
CA GLY A 626 27.68 -31.13 21.77
C GLY A 626 27.26 -30.14 22.87
N ARG A 627 28.24 -29.51 23.55
CA ARG A 627 27.96 -28.52 24.62
C ARG A 627 27.24 -27.27 24.09
N ILE A 628 27.59 -26.79 22.90
CA ILE A 628 26.91 -25.63 22.29
C ILE A 628 25.46 -25.98 21.95
N ARG A 629 25.21 -27.17 21.39
CA ARG A 629 23.87 -27.67 21.09
C ARG A 629 23.00 -27.75 22.34
N GLU A 630 23.52 -28.30 23.44
CA GLU A 630 22.80 -28.38 24.73
C GLU A 630 22.44 -27.00 25.28
N ARG A 631 23.36 -26.03 25.19
CA ARG A 631 23.10 -24.65 25.61
C ARG A 631 22.02 -23.98 24.78
N LEU A 632 22.04 -24.15 23.45
CA LEU A 632 20.99 -23.64 22.56
C LEU A 632 19.64 -24.30 22.86
N GLN A 633 19.63 -25.60 23.12
CA GLN A 633 18.42 -26.31 23.53
C GLN A 633 17.85 -25.75 24.85
N ALA A 634 18.68 -25.57 25.88
CA ALA A 634 18.26 -24.98 27.15
C ALA A 634 17.70 -23.57 27.00
N LEU A 635 18.25 -22.75 26.09
CA LEU A 635 17.73 -21.42 25.77
C LEU A 635 16.32 -21.47 25.16
N THR A 636 16.00 -22.51 24.40
CA THR A 636 14.66 -22.70 23.80
C THR A 636 13.64 -23.35 24.72
N GLU A 637 14.08 -24.02 25.81
CA GLU A 637 13.21 -24.73 26.75
C GLU A 637 12.96 -23.92 28.05
N GLY A 638 13.83 -22.98 28.40
CA GLY A 638 13.84 -22.24 29.67
C GLY A 638 12.96 -20.97 29.75
N GLY A 639 11.82 -20.93 29.06
CA GLY A 639 10.87 -19.79 29.05
C GLY A 639 11.12 -18.76 27.94
N ASP A 640 10.44 -17.61 27.99
CA ASP A 640 10.41 -16.60 26.91
C ASP A 640 11.81 -16.19 26.42
N ILE A 641 11.98 -16.09 25.09
CA ILE A 641 13.21 -15.58 24.49
C ILE A 641 13.19 -14.05 24.55
N THR A 642 14.20 -13.47 25.18
CA THR A 642 14.47 -12.03 25.20
C THR A 642 15.52 -11.66 24.15
N VAL A 643 15.67 -10.36 23.84
CA VAL A 643 16.75 -9.85 22.97
C VAL A 643 18.13 -10.30 23.47
N SER A 644 18.34 -10.32 24.79
CA SER A 644 19.60 -10.78 25.38
C SER A 644 19.84 -12.29 25.19
N ARG A 645 18.80 -13.13 25.37
CA ARG A 645 18.90 -14.58 25.13
C ARG A 645 19.17 -14.87 23.64
N LEU A 646 18.55 -14.12 22.73
CA LEU A 646 18.80 -14.25 21.30
C LEU A 646 20.24 -13.83 20.94
N SER A 647 20.75 -12.77 21.55
CA SER A 647 22.15 -12.34 21.36
C SER A 647 23.14 -13.41 21.82
N VAL A 648 22.87 -14.09 22.94
CA VAL A 648 23.67 -15.24 23.40
C VAL A 648 23.58 -16.41 22.42
N ALA A 649 22.38 -16.76 21.95
CA ALA A 649 22.19 -17.82 20.96
C ALA A 649 22.97 -17.54 19.67
N SER A 650 22.94 -16.29 19.20
CA SER A 650 23.69 -15.80 18.06
C SER A 650 25.21 -15.93 18.24
N GLY A 651 25.74 -15.58 19.42
CA GLY A 651 27.17 -15.75 19.74
C GLY A 651 27.58 -17.23 19.72
N LEU A 652 26.81 -18.08 20.41
CA LEU A 652 27.06 -19.53 20.47
C LEU A 652 27.05 -20.19 19.08
N MET A 653 26.13 -19.78 18.21
CA MET A 653 26.08 -20.25 16.82
C MET A 653 27.29 -19.78 16.02
N SER A 654 27.75 -18.54 16.22
CA SER A 654 28.90 -17.99 15.50
C SER A 654 30.20 -18.72 15.85
N ASP A 655 30.37 -19.13 17.11
CA ASP A 655 31.54 -19.89 17.59
C ASP A 655 31.72 -21.23 16.87
N LEU A 656 30.70 -21.73 16.17
CA LEU A 656 30.75 -22.97 15.39
C LEU A 656 31.28 -22.78 13.96
N THR A 657 31.32 -21.54 13.44
CA THR A 657 31.71 -21.27 12.04
C THR A 657 33.23 -21.24 11.79
N GLY A 658 34.02 -21.23 12.87
CA GLY A 658 35.49 -21.28 12.80
C GLY A 658 36.07 -22.70 13.01
N LEU A 659 35.23 -23.73 12.93
CA LEU A 659 35.58 -25.15 12.93
C LEU A 659 35.52 -25.68 11.50
#